data_AF-A0A2D7FKT9-F1
#
_entry.id   AF-A0A2D7FKT9-F1
#
_cell.length_a   1.000
_cell.length_b   1.000
_cell.length_c   1.000
_cell.angle_alpha   90.00
_cell.angle_beta   90.00
_cell.angle_gamma   90.00
#
_symmetry.space_group_name_H-M   'P 1'
#
loop_
_entity.id
_entity.type
_entity.pdbx_description
1 polymer ?
#
loop_
_entity_poly.entity_id
_entity_poly.type
_entity_poly.pdbx_seq_one_letter_code
_entity_poly.pdbx_strand_id
1 'polypeptide(L)'
;MLQSIAQRIFGSANDREVKRLQGMVVEINALEPDVEKLTDDELRARTENFRQRYADGESLDDMLIEAFATVREGAKRTLGQRHYDVQMLGGMVLHQGKISEMRTGEGKTLVSTLPVYLNAITGKGVHVVTVNDYLATRDAGWMGAVFKFLGLTIGCITHGLDNAERQEAYACDITYGTNNEFGFDYLRDNMNFRIEEMVQREFHYAIVDEVDNIFIDEARTPLIISGPAEDAADTYAAIDKVIPRLTEADFEKDEKQRTVVLTEPGTERVEEILGEMDMLGGQTLYDITNVSLVHHVQQALRAHTLFQKDTDYIVKDDHIIIIDEFTGRMMEGRRFSEGLHQALEAKEGVTVQNENQTLASITFQNYFRLYPKLAGMTGTAMTEAGEFAEIYSLEVVEIPTNLDQVRIDQDDEVYRTADEKYNAIMGEIREAQKKDQPVLVGTVSIEKSELLSEILKKNNIDHHVLNARFHEQEAFIIAQAGQPRAVTIATNMAGRGTDIQLGGNVDMQIDQQLAKVPEAHREEKRAELTEKIQAEASAAKKIVMEAGGLYVIGTERHEARRIDNQLRGRAGRQGDPGRSKFYLSLEDDLMRIFGSERIDTMLRKLGLEEGEAIIHPWINKALEKAQKKVEERNYEIRKNLLKFDDVMNDQRKVIYEQRKELMVTEDVSETVVEMREQVIEDMVARCIPEKAYAEQWDADTLKEDVLRVLAIDLPIKEWAGEEGIADEEICERLIKESANKMAAKTANYGAELMRMAEKSLLLQLLDQSWKEHLLALDHLRQGIGLRAYGQKDPLNEYKREAFDMFEEMLNNLRETVTSVMCHLELSLDADELAAMEEAEYTGQEMHETRTDPAFAVSNASGQDMHPAAVMQPQPAGSNVLSAATDPEDVPAGWVLDKGLGRWINPENPETWGKVPRNATCPCGSGKKFKHCHGKV
;
A
#
# COMPACT_ATOMS: atom_id res chain seq x y z
N MET A 1 -43.66 -4.84 5.93
CA MET A 1 -44.60 -5.97 6.11
C MET A 1 -44.62 -6.93 4.91
N LEU A 2 -44.87 -6.50 3.67
CA LEU A 2 -44.82 -7.40 2.50
C LEU A 2 -43.41 -7.99 2.26
N GLN A 3 -42.37 -7.16 2.38
CA GLN A 3 -40.97 -7.59 2.26
C GLN A 3 -40.55 -8.60 3.34
N SER A 4 -41.00 -8.41 4.59
CA SER A 4 -40.72 -9.33 5.71
C SER A 4 -41.46 -10.67 5.60
N ILE A 5 -42.67 -10.67 5.02
CA ILE A 5 -43.42 -11.91 4.74
C ILE A 5 -42.79 -12.66 3.56
N ALA A 6 -42.40 -11.93 2.50
CA ALA A 6 -41.69 -12.51 1.36
C ALA A 6 -40.32 -13.11 1.75
N GLN A 7 -39.54 -12.44 2.61
CA GLN A 7 -38.30 -12.99 3.18
C GLN A 7 -38.55 -14.25 4.00
N ARG A 8 -39.63 -14.30 4.81
CA ARG A 8 -39.96 -15.51 5.59
C ARG A 8 -40.38 -16.71 4.73
N ILE A 9 -41.01 -16.47 3.57
CA ILE A 9 -41.52 -17.53 2.70
C ILE A 9 -40.47 -18.01 1.69
N PHE A 10 -39.68 -17.10 1.12
CA PHE A 10 -38.74 -17.41 0.04
C PHE A 10 -37.26 -17.35 0.45
N GLY A 11 -36.96 -17.00 1.71
CA GLY A 11 -35.60 -16.71 2.17
C GLY A 11 -35.04 -15.41 1.58
N SER A 12 -33.89 -14.99 2.10
CA SER A 12 -33.03 -13.98 1.48
C SER A 12 -32.30 -14.57 0.26
N ALA A 13 -31.67 -13.71 -0.56
CA ALA A 13 -30.78 -14.16 -1.63
C ALA A 13 -29.63 -15.03 -1.08
N ASN A 14 -29.10 -14.64 0.09
CA ASN A 14 -28.09 -15.39 0.82
C ASN A 14 -28.56 -16.81 1.20
N ASP A 15 -29.76 -16.95 1.76
CA ASP A 15 -30.28 -18.27 2.18
C ASP A 15 -30.43 -19.24 1.00
N ARG A 16 -30.79 -18.72 -0.17
CA ARG A 16 -30.92 -19.55 -1.38
C ARG A 16 -29.56 -20.02 -1.87
N GLU A 17 -28.56 -19.15 -1.83
CA GLU A 17 -27.20 -19.49 -2.25
C GLU A 17 -26.58 -20.54 -1.31
N VAL A 18 -26.67 -20.33 0.01
CA VAL A 18 -26.21 -21.30 1.01
C VAL A 18 -26.90 -22.65 0.84
N LYS A 19 -28.22 -22.64 0.62
CA LYS A 19 -29.00 -23.88 0.40
C LYS A 19 -28.60 -24.63 -0.88
N ARG A 20 -28.21 -23.92 -1.94
CA ARG A 20 -27.69 -24.52 -3.18
C ARG A 20 -26.38 -25.26 -2.91
N LEU A 21 -25.46 -24.62 -2.20
CA LEU A 21 -24.14 -25.18 -1.87
C LEU A 21 -24.23 -26.35 -0.86
N GLN A 22 -25.23 -26.34 0.03
CA GLN A 22 -25.43 -27.41 1.01
C GLN A 22 -25.59 -28.80 0.37
N GLY A 23 -26.16 -28.88 -0.84
CA GLY A 23 -26.25 -30.14 -1.59
C GLY A 23 -24.87 -30.73 -1.89
N MET A 24 -23.94 -29.90 -2.34
CA MET A 24 -22.56 -30.32 -2.64
C MET A 24 -21.80 -30.72 -1.37
N VAL A 25 -22.07 -30.09 -0.22
CA VAL A 25 -21.46 -30.49 1.07
C VAL A 25 -21.85 -31.93 1.44
N VAL A 26 -23.09 -32.33 1.18
CA VAL A 26 -23.55 -33.71 1.40
C VAL A 26 -22.78 -34.70 0.52
N GLU A 27 -22.53 -34.34 -0.75
CA GLU A 27 -21.75 -35.16 -1.68
C GLU A 27 -20.28 -35.28 -1.26
N ILE A 28 -19.66 -34.19 -0.81
CA ILE A 28 -18.29 -34.22 -0.24
C ILE A 28 -18.23 -35.12 0.99
N ASN A 29 -19.22 -35.01 1.90
CA ASN A 29 -19.31 -35.84 3.09
C ASN A 29 -19.48 -37.32 2.74
N ALA A 30 -20.16 -37.65 1.62
CA ALA A 30 -20.34 -39.02 1.17
C ALA A 30 -19.03 -39.68 0.68
N LEU A 31 -18.06 -38.89 0.21
CA LEU A 31 -16.75 -39.40 -0.24
C LEU A 31 -15.76 -39.64 0.91
N GLU A 32 -15.98 -39.06 2.09
CA GLU A 32 -15.06 -39.15 3.23
C GLU A 32 -14.65 -40.60 3.59
N PRO A 33 -15.56 -41.60 3.65
CA PRO A 33 -15.18 -42.98 3.99
C PRO A 33 -14.28 -43.66 2.95
N ASP A 34 -14.29 -43.19 1.70
CA ASP A 34 -13.46 -43.74 0.64
C ASP A 34 -12.10 -43.06 0.57
N VAL A 35 -12.06 -41.74 0.79
CA VAL A 35 -10.80 -40.98 0.88
C VAL A 35 -10.00 -41.35 2.14
N GLU A 36 -10.67 -41.61 3.27
CA GLU A 36 -10.02 -42.03 4.52
C GLU A 36 -9.25 -43.37 4.38
N LYS A 37 -9.69 -44.26 3.48
CA LYS A 37 -9.02 -45.56 3.23
C LYS A 37 -7.74 -45.42 2.43
N LEU A 38 -7.52 -44.31 1.75
CA LEU A 38 -6.34 -44.10 0.91
C LEU A 38 -5.09 -44.01 1.78
N THR A 39 -3.99 -44.56 1.29
CA THR A 39 -2.65 -44.32 1.86
C THR A 39 -2.20 -42.89 1.60
N ASP A 40 -1.18 -42.42 2.33
CA ASP A 40 -0.64 -41.07 2.14
C ASP A 40 -0.11 -40.84 0.71
N ASP A 41 0.52 -41.86 0.13
CA ASP A 41 1.02 -41.81 -1.24
C ASP A 41 -0.12 -41.80 -2.27
N GLU A 42 -1.18 -42.57 -2.06
CA GLU A 42 -2.38 -42.54 -2.92
C GLU A 42 -3.10 -41.20 -2.84
N LEU A 43 -3.20 -40.61 -1.65
CA LEU A 43 -3.83 -39.31 -1.45
C LEU A 43 -3.02 -38.19 -2.12
N ARG A 44 -1.69 -38.22 -2.01
CA ARG A 44 -0.79 -37.31 -2.74
C ARG A 44 -0.89 -37.50 -4.25
N ALA A 45 -0.96 -38.74 -4.73
CA ALA A 45 -1.06 -39.05 -6.16
C ALA A 45 -2.34 -38.51 -6.82
N ARG A 46 -3.40 -38.20 -6.03
CA ARG A 46 -4.60 -37.55 -6.57
C ARG A 46 -4.33 -36.18 -7.18
N THR A 47 -3.34 -35.43 -6.67
CA THR A 47 -2.98 -34.12 -7.24
C THR A 47 -2.55 -34.24 -8.69
N GLU A 48 -1.69 -35.23 -9.01
CA GLU A 48 -1.26 -35.46 -10.38
C GLU A 48 -2.41 -35.97 -11.27
N ASN A 49 -3.31 -36.79 -10.70
CA ASN A 49 -4.52 -37.20 -11.41
C ASN A 49 -5.42 -36.01 -11.77
N PHE A 50 -5.62 -35.06 -10.86
CA PHE A 50 -6.41 -33.85 -11.14
C PHE A 50 -5.71 -32.94 -12.16
N ARG A 51 -4.38 -32.79 -12.08
CA ARG A 51 -3.61 -32.04 -13.10
C ARG A 51 -3.79 -32.65 -14.49
N GLN A 52 -3.72 -33.98 -14.61
CA GLN A 52 -3.94 -34.67 -15.87
C GLN A 52 -5.38 -34.49 -16.37
N ARG A 53 -6.39 -34.65 -15.50
CA ARG A 53 -7.81 -34.44 -15.85
C ARG A 53 -8.08 -33.01 -16.34
N TYR A 54 -7.47 -32.02 -15.69
CA TYR A 54 -7.54 -30.63 -16.12
C TYR A 54 -6.90 -30.43 -17.50
N ALA A 55 -5.72 -31.03 -17.73
CA ALA A 55 -5.05 -31.01 -19.03
C ALA A 55 -5.88 -31.72 -20.13
N ASP A 56 -6.64 -32.75 -19.76
CA ASP A 56 -7.57 -33.47 -20.63
C ASP A 56 -8.89 -32.69 -20.90
N GLY A 57 -9.09 -31.53 -20.27
CA GLY A 57 -10.20 -30.61 -20.53
C GLY A 57 -11.35 -30.62 -19.51
N GLU A 58 -11.22 -31.34 -18.39
CA GLU A 58 -12.19 -31.30 -17.30
C GLU A 58 -12.11 -29.97 -16.52
N SER A 59 -13.26 -29.41 -16.14
CA SER A 59 -13.28 -28.11 -15.44
C SER A 59 -12.95 -28.25 -13.94
N LEU A 60 -12.49 -27.16 -13.32
CA LEU A 60 -12.27 -27.12 -11.87
C LEU A 60 -13.57 -27.35 -11.08
N ASP A 61 -14.70 -26.91 -11.61
CA ASP A 61 -16.01 -27.09 -10.97
C ASP A 61 -16.42 -28.56 -10.93
N ASP A 62 -16.11 -29.34 -11.98
CA ASP A 62 -16.40 -30.78 -12.05
C ASP A 62 -15.59 -31.56 -11.01
N MET A 63 -14.34 -31.14 -10.77
CA MET A 63 -13.43 -31.78 -9.82
C MET A 63 -13.61 -31.31 -8.37
N LEU A 64 -14.42 -30.26 -8.12
CA LEU A 64 -14.51 -29.57 -6.83
C LEU A 64 -14.80 -30.52 -5.66
N ILE A 65 -15.80 -31.40 -5.82
CA ILE A 65 -16.26 -32.30 -4.76
C ILE A 65 -15.14 -33.26 -4.34
N GLU A 66 -14.49 -33.85 -5.33
CA GLU A 66 -13.37 -34.78 -5.13
C GLU A 66 -12.14 -34.11 -4.51
N ALA A 67 -11.79 -32.92 -5.02
CA ALA A 67 -10.66 -32.14 -4.54
C ALA A 67 -10.87 -31.68 -3.09
N PHE A 68 -12.06 -31.19 -2.74
CA PHE A 68 -12.37 -30.74 -1.38
C PHE A 68 -12.34 -31.91 -0.38
N ALA A 69 -12.80 -33.10 -0.78
CA ALA A 69 -12.67 -34.30 0.04
C ALA A 69 -11.19 -34.68 0.27
N THR A 70 -10.35 -34.60 -0.78
CA THR A 70 -8.89 -34.82 -0.66
C THR A 70 -8.24 -33.83 0.30
N VAL A 71 -8.55 -32.53 0.19
CA VAL A 71 -7.97 -31.49 1.04
C VAL A 71 -8.41 -31.66 2.50
N ARG A 72 -9.68 -31.99 2.75
CA ARG A 72 -10.17 -32.28 4.09
C ARG A 72 -9.39 -33.40 4.76
N GLU A 73 -9.19 -34.51 4.04
CA GLU A 73 -8.43 -35.64 4.58
C GLU A 73 -6.95 -35.26 4.77
N GLY A 74 -6.37 -34.48 3.85
CA GLY A 74 -5.03 -33.91 3.99
C GLY A 74 -4.89 -33.10 5.28
N ALA A 75 -5.81 -32.19 5.57
CA ALA A 75 -5.82 -31.38 6.79
C ALA A 75 -6.05 -32.21 8.06
N LYS A 76 -6.89 -33.24 8.00
CA LYS A 76 -7.10 -34.17 9.11
C LYS A 76 -5.81 -34.94 9.45
N ARG A 77 -5.04 -35.36 8.44
CA ARG A 77 -3.78 -36.11 8.64
C ARG A 77 -2.63 -35.24 9.11
N THR A 78 -2.48 -34.04 8.57
CA THR A 78 -1.34 -33.17 8.87
C THR A 78 -1.57 -32.27 10.09
N LEU A 79 -2.77 -31.70 10.22
CA LEU A 79 -3.10 -30.73 11.26
C LEU A 79 -3.99 -31.32 12.36
N GLY A 80 -4.55 -32.53 12.16
CA GLY A 80 -5.56 -33.09 13.07
C GLY A 80 -6.91 -32.37 13.00
N GLN A 81 -7.13 -31.52 11.98
CA GLN A 81 -8.30 -30.67 11.86
C GLN A 81 -9.15 -31.10 10.66
N ARG A 82 -10.36 -31.59 10.93
CA ARG A 82 -11.34 -31.89 9.89
C ARG A 82 -12.16 -30.63 9.60
N HIS A 83 -12.25 -30.23 8.33
CA HIS A 83 -13.11 -29.11 7.94
C HIS A 83 -14.59 -29.35 8.29
N TYR A 84 -15.23 -28.39 8.93
CA TYR A 84 -16.67 -28.35 9.20
C TYR A 84 -17.47 -28.15 7.92
N ASP A 85 -18.76 -28.46 7.96
CA ASP A 85 -19.67 -28.30 6.83
C ASP A 85 -19.79 -26.81 6.42
N VAL A 86 -19.82 -25.89 7.40
CA VAL A 86 -19.81 -24.45 7.14
C VAL A 86 -18.51 -23.97 6.50
N GLN A 87 -17.39 -24.63 6.80
CA GLN A 87 -16.10 -24.33 6.17
C GLN A 87 -16.06 -24.79 4.71
N MET A 88 -16.73 -25.90 4.38
CA MET A 88 -16.92 -26.33 3.00
C MET A 88 -17.73 -25.31 2.19
N LEU A 89 -18.81 -24.77 2.77
CA LEU A 89 -19.59 -23.70 2.15
C LEU A 89 -18.71 -22.48 1.85
N GLY A 90 -17.95 -22.02 2.84
CA GLY A 90 -17.02 -20.90 2.68
C GLY A 90 -15.99 -21.16 1.58
N GLY A 91 -15.41 -22.36 1.52
CA GLY A 91 -14.46 -22.74 0.47
C GLY A 91 -15.06 -22.72 -0.93
N MET A 92 -16.32 -23.15 -1.10
CA MET A 92 -17.04 -23.08 -2.38
C MET A 92 -17.32 -21.64 -2.80
N VAL A 93 -17.73 -20.78 -1.86
CA VAL A 93 -17.96 -19.34 -2.12
C VAL A 93 -16.67 -18.67 -2.58
N LEU A 94 -15.55 -18.95 -1.91
CA LEU A 94 -14.25 -18.45 -2.34
C LEU A 94 -13.88 -18.95 -3.75
N HIS A 95 -14.09 -20.23 -4.03
CA HIS A 95 -13.86 -20.78 -5.37
C HIS A 95 -14.75 -20.11 -6.44
N GLN A 96 -15.93 -19.61 -6.09
CA GLN A 96 -16.81 -18.91 -7.05
C GLN A 96 -16.40 -17.46 -7.33
N GLY A 97 -15.29 -16.98 -6.74
CA GLY A 97 -14.86 -15.58 -6.91
C GLY A 97 -15.74 -14.61 -6.12
N LYS A 98 -16.16 -14.99 -4.91
CA LYS A 98 -17.02 -14.21 -4.02
C LYS A 98 -16.35 -13.97 -2.67
N ILE A 99 -16.96 -13.12 -1.86
CA ILE A 99 -16.56 -12.89 -0.48
C ILE A 99 -17.33 -13.82 0.46
N SER A 100 -16.60 -14.61 1.23
CA SER A 100 -17.15 -15.46 2.29
C SER A 100 -17.11 -14.72 3.63
N GLU A 101 -18.25 -14.24 4.12
CA GLU A 101 -18.36 -13.71 5.48
C GLU A 101 -18.49 -14.87 6.48
N MET A 102 -17.43 -15.09 7.25
CA MET A 102 -17.36 -16.08 8.32
C MET A 102 -16.88 -15.42 9.61
N ARG A 103 -17.65 -15.59 10.68
CA ARG A 103 -17.33 -15.00 12.00
C ARG A 103 -15.95 -15.43 12.48
N THR A 104 -15.33 -14.59 13.31
CA THR A 104 -13.99 -14.85 13.83
C THR A 104 -13.98 -16.12 14.68
N GLY A 105 -13.01 -17.01 14.44
CA GLY A 105 -12.96 -18.33 15.09
C GLY A 105 -13.67 -19.46 14.34
N GLU A 106 -14.29 -19.20 13.18
CA GLU A 106 -14.83 -20.26 12.31
C GLU A 106 -13.75 -20.96 11.45
N GLY A 107 -12.48 -20.58 11.59
CA GLY A 107 -11.35 -21.23 10.90
C GLY A 107 -11.11 -20.74 9.46
N LYS A 108 -11.23 -19.43 9.22
CA LYS A 108 -10.98 -18.77 7.91
C LYS A 108 -9.68 -19.23 7.22
N THR A 109 -8.58 -19.28 7.95
CA THR A 109 -7.28 -19.74 7.44
C THR A 109 -7.31 -21.19 6.93
N LEU A 110 -8.04 -22.07 7.61
CA LEU A 110 -8.22 -23.46 7.17
C LEU A 110 -9.16 -23.56 5.97
N VAL A 111 -10.20 -22.71 5.91
CA VAL A 111 -11.16 -22.66 4.79
C VAL A 111 -10.47 -22.35 3.47
N SER A 112 -9.50 -21.44 3.46
CA SER A 112 -8.80 -21.05 2.22
C SER A 112 -8.03 -22.20 1.57
N THR A 113 -7.64 -23.23 2.32
CA THR A 113 -6.94 -24.40 1.75
C THR A 113 -7.73 -25.11 0.66
N LEU A 114 -9.06 -25.14 0.77
CA LEU A 114 -9.94 -25.81 -0.17
C LEU A 114 -9.88 -25.17 -1.58
N PRO A 115 -10.23 -23.89 -1.76
CA PRO A 115 -10.15 -23.23 -3.06
C PRO A 115 -8.70 -23.01 -3.52
N VAL A 116 -7.74 -22.80 -2.62
CA VAL A 116 -6.33 -22.62 -3.01
C VAL A 116 -5.81 -23.88 -3.68
N TYR A 117 -6.01 -25.05 -3.06
CA TYR A 117 -5.61 -26.33 -3.67
C TYR A 117 -6.28 -26.55 -5.03
N LEU A 118 -7.60 -26.35 -5.13
CA LEU A 118 -8.35 -26.58 -6.36
C LEU A 118 -7.86 -25.70 -7.51
N ASN A 119 -7.63 -24.40 -7.28
CA ASN A 119 -7.18 -23.49 -8.33
C ASN A 119 -5.67 -23.64 -8.62
N ALA A 120 -4.87 -24.13 -7.66
CA ALA A 120 -3.44 -24.40 -7.85
C ALA A 120 -3.18 -25.60 -8.78
N ILE A 121 -4.16 -26.49 -8.99
CA ILE A 121 -4.07 -27.61 -9.95
C ILE A 121 -3.77 -27.11 -11.38
N THR A 122 -4.13 -25.87 -11.70
CA THR A 122 -3.86 -25.29 -13.03
C THR A 122 -2.37 -25.05 -13.31
N GLY A 123 -1.51 -25.03 -12.28
CA GLY A 123 -0.08 -24.68 -12.40
C GLY A 123 0.20 -23.21 -12.71
N LYS A 124 -0.83 -22.36 -12.77
CA LYS A 124 -0.71 -20.92 -13.05
C LYS A 124 -0.46 -20.07 -11.81
N GLY A 125 -0.63 -20.64 -10.62
CA GLY A 125 -0.39 -19.96 -9.36
C GLY A 125 -1.60 -19.45 -8.62
N VAL A 126 -1.50 -19.42 -7.29
CA VAL A 126 -2.52 -18.81 -6.42
C VAL A 126 -1.85 -17.88 -5.41
N HIS A 127 -2.28 -16.62 -5.37
CA HIS A 127 -1.82 -15.65 -4.39
C HIS A 127 -2.75 -15.63 -3.17
N VAL A 128 -2.19 -15.79 -1.98
CA VAL A 128 -2.93 -15.68 -0.71
C VAL A 128 -2.44 -14.44 0.01
N VAL A 129 -3.29 -13.42 0.06
CA VAL A 129 -2.96 -12.10 0.59
C VAL A 129 -3.39 -12.01 2.05
N THR A 130 -2.47 -11.59 2.90
CA THR A 130 -2.71 -11.35 4.33
C THR A 130 -2.38 -9.89 4.69
N VAL A 131 -2.70 -9.49 5.91
CA VAL A 131 -2.55 -8.10 6.38
C VAL A 131 -1.10 -7.74 6.73
N ASN A 132 -0.25 -8.70 7.08
CA ASN A 132 1.15 -8.45 7.43
C ASN A 132 2.04 -9.69 7.23
N ASP A 133 3.35 -9.46 7.17
CA ASP A 133 4.36 -10.49 6.89
C ASP A 133 4.38 -11.62 7.92
N TYR A 134 4.07 -11.32 9.18
CA TYR A 134 3.98 -12.34 10.23
C TYR A 134 2.85 -13.34 9.93
N LEU A 135 1.67 -12.85 9.54
CA LEU A 135 0.54 -13.72 9.17
C LEU A 135 0.84 -14.49 7.88
N ALA A 136 1.44 -13.85 6.88
CA ALA A 136 1.86 -14.52 5.64
C ALA A 136 2.81 -15.69 5.95
N THR A 137 3.88 -15.43 6.72
CA THR A 137 4.88 -16.45 7.08
C THR A 137 4.28 -17.57 7.92
N ARG A 138 3.47 -17.21 8.92
CA ARG A 138 2.80 -18.17 9.80
C ARG A 138 1.88 -19.08 8.99
N ASP A 139 1.05 -18.52 8.13
CA ASP A 139 0.03 -19.28 7.39
C ASP A 139 0.67 -20.12 6.27
N ALA A 140 1.71 -19.60 5.60
CA ALA A 140 2.53 -20.35 4.67
C ALA A 140 3.20 -21.56 5.32
N GLY A 141 3.65 -21.43 6.57
CA GLY A 141 4.19 -22.56 7.35
C GLY A 141 3.11 -23.54 7.81
N TRP A 142 2.01 -23.01 8.37
CA TRP A 142 0.97 -23.81 9.01
C TRP A 142 0.05 -24.52 8.02
N MET A 143 -0.65 -23.78 7.15
CA MET A 143 -1.48 -24.37 6.10
C MET A 143 -0.63 -25.06 5.04
N GLY A 144 0.63 -24.62 4.88
CA GLY A 144 1.54 -25.24 3.96
C GLY A 144 1.90 -26.68 4.26
N ALA A 145 1.73 -27.14 5.49
CA ALA A 145 1.83 -28.56 5.81
C ALA A 145 0.81 -29.39 5.00
N VAL A 146 -0.41 -28.88 4.77
CA VAL A 146 -1.46 -29.54 3.99
C VAL A 146 -1.07 -29.60 2.51
N PHE A 147 -0.67 -28.46 1.93
CA PHE A 147 -0.33 -28.38 0.51
C PHE A 147 0.91 -29.21 0.16
N LYS A 148 1.98 -29.13 0.97
CA LYS A 148 3.19 -29.94 0.80
C LYS A 148 2.90 -31.43 0.90
N PHE A 149 2.05 -31.82 1.85
CA PHE A 149 1.62 -33.22 1.98
C PHE A 149 0.92 -33.72 0.72
N LEU A 150 0.06 -32.89 0.13
CA LEU A 150 -0.64 -33.15 -1.13
C LEU A 150 0.21 -32.93 -2.39
N GLY A 151 1.49 -32.59 -2.25
CA GLY A 151 2.44 -32.48 -3.39
C GLY A 151 2.48 -31.13 -4.11
N LEU A 152 1.95 -30.07 -3.49
CA LEU A 152 2.07 -28.69 -4.01
C LEU A 152 3.26 -27.94 -3.37
N THR A 153 3.80 -26.99 -4.11
CA THR A 153 4.88 -26.09 -3.68
C THR A 153 4.36 -24.77 -3.12
N ILE A 154 5.13 -24.11 -2.25
CA ILE A 154 4.70 -22.92 -1.52
C ILE A 154 5.84 -21.92 -1.41
N GLY A 155 5.57 -20.69 -1.84
CA GLY A 155 6.41 -19.52 -1.60
C GLY A 155 5.77 -18.57 -0.59
N CYS A 156 6.60 -17.73 0.03
CA CYS A 156 6.14 -16.64 0.88
C CYS A 156 6.96 -15.40 0.56
N ILE A 157 6.29 -14.30 0.22
CA ILE A 157 6.90 -13.01 -0.01
C ILE A 157 6.82 -12.21 1.30
N THR A 158 7.97 -11.74 1.77
CA THR A 158 8.11 -10.88 2.94
C THR A 158 9.07 -9.75 2.63
N HIS A 159 9.05 -8.71 3.45
CA HIS A 159 10.00 -7.63 3.34
C HIS A 159 11.46 -8.13 3.48
N GLY A 160 12.37 -7.56 2.68
CA GLY A 160 13.80 -7.86 2.73
C GLY A 160 14.28 -9.05 1.88
N LEU A 161 13.39 -9.76 1.18
CA LEU A 161 13.78 -10.76 0.18
C LEU A 161 14.41 -10.10 -1.05
N ASP A 162 15.44 -10.74 -1.60
CA ASP A 162 16.04 -10.34 -2.87
C ASP A 162 15.21 -10.78 -4.09
N ASN A 163 15.57 -10.31 -5.28
CA ASN A 163 14.82 -10.60 -6.51
C ASN A 163 14.79 -12.10 -6.86
N ALA A 164 15.87 -12.84 -6.59
CA ALA A 164 15.95 -14.26 -6.92
C ALA A 164 15.06 -15.08 -5.98
N GLU A 165 15.06 -14.76 -4.69
CA GLU A 165 14.16 -15.35 -3.69
C GLU A 165 12.68 -15.07 -4.02
N ARG A 166 12.38 -13.85 -4.48
CA ARG A 166 11.02 -13.50 -4.94
C ARG A 166 10.60 -14.33 -6.15
N GLN A 167 11.47 -14.47 -7.17
CA GLN A 167 11.20 -15.31 -8.34
C GLN A 167 10.89 -16.76 -7.96
N GLU A 168 11.68 -17.36 -7.06
CA GLU A 168 11.43 -18.73 -6.58
C GLU A 168 10.08 -18.82 -5.85
N ALA A 169 9.74 -17.82 -5.03
CA ALA A 169 8.48 -17.79 -4.30
C ALA A 169 7.25 -17.61 -5.20
N TYR A 170 7.34 -16.80 -6.26
CA TYR A 170 6.27 -16.65 -7.25
C TYR A 170 6.17 -17.86 -8.21
N ALA A 171 7.26 -18.60 -8.43
CA ALA A 171 7.25 -19.80 -9.26
C ALA A 171 6.49 -20.98 -8.60
N CYS A 172 6.34 -20.98 -7.27
CA CYS A 172 5.60 -22.00 -6.54
C CYS A 172 4.12 -22.09 -6.96
N ASP A 173 3.44 -23.21 -6.68
CA ASP A 173 2.00 -23.36 -6.96
C ASP A 173 1.15 -22.35 -6.17
N ILE A 174 1.60 -22.01 -4.97
CA ILE A 174 0.92 -21.12 -4.03
C ILE A 174 1.93 -20.10 -3.49
N THR A 175 1.55 -18.83 -3.45
CA THR A 175 2.41 -17.76 -2.93
C THR A 175 1.64 -16.97 -1.88
N TYR A 176 2.13 -16.98 -0.63
CA TYR A 176 1.63 -16.12 0.44
C TYR A 176 2.35 -14.78 0.42
N GLY A 177 1.68 -13.71 0.83
CA GLY A 177 2.30 -12.39 0.94
C GLY A 177 1.34 -11.35 1.48
N THR A 178 1.76 -10.09 1.45
CA THR A 178 0.92 -8.95 1.80
C THR A 178 0.50 -8.19 0.55
N ASN A 179 -0.59 -7.42 0.66
CA ASN A 179 -1.03 -6.53 -0.40
C ASN A 179 0.06 -5.53 -0.81
N ASN A 180 0.85 -5.04 0.14
CA ASN A 180 1.98 -4.15 -0.12
C ASN A 180 3.05 -4.83 -0.96
N GLU A 181 3.56 -5.98 -0.51
CA GLU A 181 4.64 -6.68 -1.21
C GLU A 181 4.22 -7.08 -2.63
N PHE A 182 3.01 -7.64 -2.79
CA PHE A 182 2.47 -8.00 -4.09
C PHE A 182 2.28 -6.78 -5.02
N GLY A 183 1.81 -5.65 -4.49
CA GLY A 183 1.60 -4.44 -5.27
C GLY A 183 2.91 -3.74 -5.64
N PHE A 184 3.89 -3.68 -4.73
CA PHE A 184 5.20 -3.10 -5.01
C PHE A 184 6.04 -3.98 -5.96
N ASP A 185 5.95 -5.30 -5.85
CA ASP A 185 6.54 -6.21 -6.85
C ASP A 185 5.97 -5.97 -8.24
N TYR A 186 4.65 -5.75 -8.35
CA TYR A 186 4.04 -5.38 -9.62
C TYR A 186 4.57 -4.03 -10.15
N LEU A 187 4.71 -3.02 -9.29
CA LEU A 187 5.26 -1.73 -9.71
C LEU A 187 6.73 -1.86 -10.15
N ARG A 188 7.56 -2.61 -9.41
CA ARG A 188 8.97 -2.90 -9.76
C ARG A 188 9.09 -3.66 -11.08
N ASP A 189 8.26 -4.68 -11.28
CA ASP A 189 8.27 -5.48 -12.50
C ASP A 189 8.02 -4.63 -13.76
N ASN A 190 7.18 -3.60 -13.64
CA ASN A 190 6.93 -2.65 -14.73
C ASN A 190 7.97 -1.54 -14.86
N MET A 191 9.01 -1.55 -14.00
CA MET A 191 10.19 -0.68 -14.08
C MET A 191 11.46 -1.44 -14.49
N ASN A 192 11.48 -2.77 -14.46
CA ASN A 192 12.63 -3.58 -14.87
C ASN A 192 12.90 -3.46 -16.38
N PHE A 193 14.16 -3.45 -16.79
CA PHE A 193 14.53 -3.34 -18.22
C PHE A 193 14.53 -4.68 -18.94
N ARG A 194 14.69 -5.78 -18.19
CA ARG A 194 14.75 -7.14 -18.72
C ARG A 194 13.62 -8.00 -18.16
N ILE A 195 13.11 -8.91 -18.97
CA ILE A 195 11.98 -9.78 -18.58
C ILE A 195 12.44 -10.78 -17.53
N GLU A 196 13.69 -11.22 -17.63
CA GLU A 196 14.32 -12.17 -16.71
C GLU A 196 14.48 -11.61 -15.30
N GLU A 197 14.35 -10.29 -15.11
CA GLU A 197 14.40 -9.62 -13.82
C GLU A 197 13.02 -9.49 -13.17
N MET A 198 11.94 -9.68 -13.93
CA MET A 198 10.58 -9.66 -13.40
C MET A 198 10.39 -10.82 -12.41
N VAL A 199 9.75 -10.53 -11.28
CA VAL A 199 9.56 -11.52 -10.21
C VAL A 199 8.18 -12.17 -10.26
N GLN A 200 7.14 -11.44 -10.71
CA GLN A 200 5.79 -11.97 -10.81
C GLN A 200 5.55 -12.69 -12.14
N ARG A 201 4.60 -13.62 -12.11
CA ARG A 201 4.03 -14.29 -13.30
C ARG A 201 2.64 -13.74 -13.62
N GLU A 202 2.04 -14.26 -14.68
CA GLU A 202 0.67 -13.91 -15.09
C GLU A 202 -0.34 -14.07 -13.93
N PHE A 203 -1.19 -13.06 -13.73
CA PHE A 203 -2.21 -13.09 -12.68
C PHE A 203 -3.26 -14.17 -12.96
N HIS A 204 -3.54 -15.02 -11.96
CA HIS A 204 -4.49 -16.13 -12.10
C HIS A 204 -5.62 -16.07 -11.08
N TYR A 205 -5.31 -16.25 -9.80
CA TYR A 205 -6.28 -16.26 -8.72
C TYR A 205 -5.69 -15.64 -7.44
N ALA A 206 -6.43 -14.72 -6.82
CA ALA A 206 -6.10 -14.18 -5.51
C ALA A 206 -7.21 -14.44 -4.49
N ILE A 207 -6.82 -14.87 -3.29
CA ILE A 207 -7.69 -14.87 -2.11
C ILE A 207 -7.16 -13.86 -1.12
N VAL A 208 -8.00 -12.89 -0.78
CA VAL A 208 -7.68 -11.83 0.17
C VAL A 208 -8.27 -12.16 1.53
N ASP A 209 -7.41 -12.46 2.51
CA ASP A 209 -7.82 -12.55 3.90
C ASP A 209 -8.06 -11.15 4.47
N GLU A 210 -9.06 -11.04 5.35
CA GLU A 210 -9.51 -9.79 5.92
C GLU A 210 -9.82 -8.72 4.85
N VAL A 211 -10.60 -9.11 3.85
CA VAL A 211 -10.90 -8.28 2.66
C VAL A 211 -11.46 -6.90 2.99
N ASP A 212 -12.21 -6.75 4.08
CA ASP A 212 -12.73 -5.45 4.50
C ASP A 212 -11.63 -4.51 5.00
N ASN A 213 -10.57 -5.02 5.59
CA ASN A 213 -9.42 -4.19 5.92
C ASN A 213 -8.67 -3.80 4.65
N ILE A 214 -8.35 -4.75 3.78
CA ILE A 214 -7.50 -4.49 2.61
C ILE A 214 -8.24 -3.60 1.58
N PHE A 215 -9.49 -3.92 1.25
CA PHE A 215 -10.23 -3.23 0.18
C PHE A 215 -10.99 -1.98 0.62
N ILE A 216 -11.14 -1.74 1.92
CA ILE A 216 -11.92 -0.60 2.45
C ILE A 216 -11.05 0.30 3.34
N ASP A 217 -10.36 -0.27 4.33
CA ASP A 217 -9.52 0.53 5.24
C ASP A 217 -8.22 0.97 4.57
N GLU A 218 -7.51 0.03 3.97
CA GLU A 218 -6.20 0.24 3.38
C GLU A 218 -6.27 0.85 1.98
N ALA A 219 -7.35 0.62 1.25
CA ALA A 219 -7.61 1.17 -0.08
C ALA A 219 -7.93 2.68 -0.11
N ARG A 220 -7.57 3.40 0.96
CA ARG A 220 -7.64 4.87 1.05
C ARG A 220 -6.41 5.55 0.47
N THR A 221 -5.27 4.87 0.43
CA THR A 221 -4.01 5.40 -0.10
C THR A 221 -3.49 4.50 -1.21
N PRO A 222 -3.01 5.07 -2.33
CA PRO A 222 -2.37 4.28 -3.40
C PRO A 222 -0.99 3.80 -2.96
N LEU A 223 -0.46 2.81 -3.68
CA LEU A 223 0.94 2.42 -3.64
C LEU A 223 1.73 3.32 -4.58
N ILE A 224 2.81 3.92 -4.09
CA ILE A 224 3.64 4.85 -4.86
C ILE A 224 5.12 4.49 -4.68
N ILE A 225 5.82 4.32 -5.80
CA ILE A 225 7.29 4.34 -5.85
C ILE A 225 7.70 5.75 -6.27
N SER A 226 8.50 6.40 -5.43
CA SER A 226 9.03 7.72 -5.72
C SER A 226 10.55 7.68 -5.90
N GLY A 227 11.05 8.59 -6.72
CA GLY A 227 12.47 8.84 -6.90
C GLY A 227 12.73 10.34 -7.04
N PRO A 228 14.00 10.77 -6.97
CA PRO A 228 14.34 12.17 -7.15
C PRO A 228 13.94 12.64 -8.55
N ALA A 229 13.30 13.80 -8.63
CA ALA A 229 13.09 14.52 -9.88
C ALA A 229 14.41 15.20 -10.29
N GLU A 230 14.68 15.21 -11.58
CA GLU A 230 15.77 16.00 -12.16
C GLU A 230 15.27 17.44 -12.38
N ASP A 231 16.14 18.42 -12.11
CA ASP A 231 15.99 19.83 -12.53
C ASP A 231 14.80 20.69 -12.02
N ALA A 232 14.08 20.28 -10.97
CA ALA A 232 12.99 21.11 -10.41
C ALA A 232 13.45 22.37 -9.64
N ALA A 233 14.69 22.37 -9.10
CA ALA A 233 15.17 23.41 -8.18
C ALA A 233 15.24 24.81 -8.82
N ASP A 234 15.73 24.90 -10.06
CA ASP A 234 15.85 26.17 -10.79
C ASP A 234 14.48 26.79 -11.09
N THR A 235 13.49 25.94 -11.35
CA THR A 235 12.10 26.36 -11.62
C THR A 235 11.47 26.99 -10.39
N TYR A 236 11.62 26.39 -9.20
CA TYR A 236 11.14 27.00 -7.95
C TYR A 236 11.81 28.34 -7.67
N ALA A 237 13.13 28.44 -7.88
CA ALA A 237 13.87 29.70 -7.70
C ALA A 237 13.47 30.78 -8.70
N ALA A 238 13.06 30.41 -9.92
CA ALA A 238 12.53 31.34 -10.90
C ALA A 238 11.13 31.84 -10.51
N ILE A 239 10.23 30.92 -10.14
CA ILE A 239 8.83 31.22 -9.81
C ILE A 239 8.69 32.00 -8.50
N ASP A 240 9.57 31.77 -7.53
CA ASP A 240 9.62 32.57 -6.30
C ASP A 240 9.76 34.08 -6.59
N LYS A 241 10.43 34.46 -7.68
CA LYS A 241 10.59 35.87 -8.09
C LYS A 241 9.30 36.50 -8.64
N VAL A 242 8.31 35.68 -8.99
CA VAL A 242 7.01 36.12 -9.53
C VAL A 242 6.11 36.61 -8.39
N ILE A 243 6.03 35.86 -7.29
CA ILE A 243 5.06 36.10 -6.21
C ILE A 243 5.18 37.48 -5.55
N PRO A 244 6.38 38.03 -5.26
CA PRO A 244 6.53 39.37 -4.70
C PRO A 244 6.01 40.52 -5.59
N ARG A 245 5.73 40.26 -6.87
CA ARG A 245 5.17 41.25 -7.81
C ARG A 245 3.63 41.28 -7.79
N LEU A 246 3.01 40.34 -7.08
CA LEU A 246 1.55 40.28 -6.89
C LEU A 246 1.11 41.14 -5.70
N THR A 247 -0.13 41.60 -5.74
CA THR A 247 -0.77 42.42 -4.72
C THR A 247 -1.93 41.66 -4.07
N GLU A 248 -2.45 42.14 -2.93
CA GLU A 248 -3.60 41.51 -2.26
C GLU A 248 -4.89 41.47 -3.11
N ALA A 249 -4.96 42.22 -4.22
CA ALA A 249 -6.08 42.15 -5.17
C ALA A 249 -5.94 40.99 -6.19
N ASP A 250 -4.75 40.43 -6.31
CA ASP A 250 -4.39 39.42 -7.30
C ASP A 250 -4.69 37.99 -6.80
N PHE A 251 -5.07 37.81 -5.54
CA PHE A 251 -5.43 36.51 -4.96
C PHE A 251 -6.43 36.62 -3.82
N GLU A 252 -7.22 35.56 -3.62
CA GLU A 252 -8.12 35.39 -2.48
C GLU A 252 -7.58 34.30 -1.55
N LYS A 253 -7.58 34.58 -0.24
CA LYS A 253 -7.17 33.63 0.80
C LYS A 253 -8.35 33.17 1.66
N ASP A 254 -8.46 31.86 1.87
CA ASP A 254 -9.33 31.26 2.89
C ASP A 254 -8.44 30.70 4.01
N GLU A 255 -8.29 31.47 5.09
CA GLU A 255 -7.49 31.08 6.25
C GLU A 255 -8.07 29.87 6.99
N LYS A 256 -9.37 29.61 6.87
CA LYS A 256 -10.03 28.48 7.53
C LYS A 256 -9.77 27.17 6.78
N GLN A 257 -9.73 27.23 5.46
CA GLN A 257 -9.40 26.09 4.61
C GLN A 257 -7.90 26.00 4.28
N ARG A 258 -7.10 27.01 4.65
CA ARG A 258 -5.68 27.16 4.27
C ARG A 258 -5.48 26.99 2.76
N THR A 259 -6.35 27.64 1.99
CA THR A 259 -6.28 27.67 0.52
C THR A 259 -6.10 29.10 0.02
N VAL A 260 -5.39 29.24 -1.10
CA VAL A 260 -5.22 30.51 -1.82
C VAL A 260 -5.45 30.26 -3.30
N VAL A 261 -6.19 31.16 -3.93
CA VAL A 261 -6.57 31.08 -5.34
C VAL A 261 -6.28 32.42 -6.00
N LEU A 262 -5.72 32.38 -7.21
CA LEU A 262 -5.52 33.59 -8.02
C LEU A 262 -6.88 34.15 -8.48
N THR A 263 -7.02 35.47 -8.43
CA THR A 263 -8.16 36.15 -9.06
C THR A 263 -7.93 36.23 -10.58
N GLU A 264 -8.96 36.59 -11.36
CA GLU A 264 -8.80 36.84 -12.81
C GLU A 264 -7.69 37.88 -13.09
N PRO A 265 -7.67 39.08 -12.46
CA PRO A 265 -6.57 40.03 -12.63
C PRO A 265 -5.20 39.48 -12.20
N GLY A 266 -5.16 38.65 -11.16
CA GLY A 266 -3.93 38.01 -10.72
C GLY A 266 -3.40 36.99 -11.71
N THR A 267 -4.29 36.26 -12.38
CA THR A 267 -3.94 35.31 -13.45
C THR A 267 -3.30 36.06 -14.63
N GLU A 268 -3.95 37.12 -15.13
CA GLU A 268 -3.42 37.94 -16.24
C GLU A 268 -2.03 38.51 -15.89
N ARG A 269 -1.85 38.98 -14.65
CA ARG A 269 -0.57 39.51 -14.19
C ARG A 269 0.52 38.44 -14.12
N VAL A 270 0.18 37.23 -13.67
CA VAL A 270 1.11 36.10 -13.66
C VAL A 270 1.49 35.72 -15.09
N GLU A 271 0.55 35.68 -16.03
CA GLU A 271 0.80 35.42 -17.45
C GLU A 271 1.78 36.44 -18.06
N GLU A 272 1.58 37.74 -17.80
CA GLU A 272 2.48 38.79 -18.27
C GLU A 272 3.91 38.60 -17.73
N ILE A 273 4.06 38.33 -16.43
CA ILE A 273 5.38 38.15 -15.81
C ILE A 273 6.07 36.88 -16.34
N LEU A 274 5.35 35.78 -16.49
CA LEU A 274 5.90 34.52 -17.00
C LEU A 274 6.27 34.62 -18.49
N GLY A 275 5.49 35.38 -19.27
CA GLY A 275 5.83 35.71 -20.65
C GLY A 275 7.09 36.57 -20.77
N GLU A 276 7.30 37.54 -19.88
CA GLU A 276 8.56 38.32 -19.81
C GLU A 276 9.78 37.45 -19.47
N MET A 277 9.57 36.36 -18.73
CA MET A 277 10.62 35.43 -18.31
C MET A 277 10.87 34.29 -19.31
N ASP A 278 10.13 34.26 -20.43
CA ASP A 278 10.19 33.19 -21.45
C ASP A 278 9.89 31.79 -20.86
N MET A 279 9.02 31.74 -19.84
CA MET A 279 8.65 30.49 -19.15
C MET A 279 7.23 30.02 -19.48
N LEU A 280 6.42 30.83 -20.16
CA LEU A 280 5.04 30.51 -20.52
C LEU A 280 5.00 29.78 -21.87
N GLY A 281 4.63 28.51 -21.88
CA GLY A 281 4.39 27.76 -23.12
C GLY A 281 2.96 27.98 -23.61
N GLY A 282 2.77 28.70 -24.72
CA GLY A 282 1.43 28.98 -25.28
C GLY A 282 0.97 30.42 -25.05
N GLN A 283 -0.35 30.64 -24.98
CA GLN A 283 -0.94 31.97 -24.80
C GLN A 283 -1.50 32.22 -23.41
N THR A 284 -1.91 31.17 -22.69
CA THR A 284 -2.56 31.29 -21.37
C THR A 284 -1.90 30.40 -20.32
N LEU A 285 -1.97 30.81 -19.06
CA LEU A 285 -1.46 30.05 -17.91
C LEU A 285 -2.17 28.69 -17.77
N TYR A 286 -3.42 28.60 -18.23
CA TYR A 286 -4.23 27.39 -18.14
C TYR A 286 -4.16 26.51 -19.40
N ASP A 287 -3.23 26.78 -20.31
CA ASP A 287 -2.91 25.89 -21.43
C ASP A 287 -2.31 24.57 -20.89
N ILE A 288 -2.54 23.47 -21.61
CA ILE A 288 -2.18 22.10 -21.19
C ILE A 288 -0.67 21.96 -20.93
N THR A 289 0.14 22.67 -21.71
CA THR A 289 1.61 22.70 -21.60
C THR A 289 2.12 23.36 -20.31
N ASN A 290 1.29 24.16 -19.62
CA ASN A 290 1.69 24.95 -18.45
C ASN A 290 1.24 24.34 -17.11
N VAL A 291 0.68 23.12 -17.09
CA VAL A 291 0.13 22.50 -15.87
C VAL A 291 1.12 22.49 -14.69
N SER A 292 2.38 22.11 -14.93
CA SER A 292 3.42 22.12 -13.89
C SER A 292 3.77 23.53 -13.42
N LEU A 293 3.75 24.51 -14.33
CA LEU A 293 3.99 25.92 -14.01
C LEU A 293 2.89 26.48 -13.11
N VAL A 294 1.62 26.15 -13.40
CA VAL A 294 0.48 26.53 -12.55
C VAL A 294 0.64 25.96 -11.15
N HIS A 295 0.98 24.68 -11.03
CA HIS A 295 1.21 24.03 -9.73
C HIS A 295 2.29 24.77 -8.93
N HIS A 296 3.46 24.99 -9.51
CA HIS A 296 4.56 25.69 -8.83
C HIS A 296 4.19 27.12 -8.42
N VAL A 297 3.50 27.88 -9.27
CA VAL A 297 3.00 29.24 -8.93
C VAL A 297 2.04 29.17 -7.75
N GLN A 298 1.16 28.19 -7.72
CA GLN A 298 0.19 28.01 -6.64
C GLN A 298 0.87 27.64 -5.32
N GLN A 299 1.89 26.77 -5.34
CA GLN A 299 2.67 26.42 -4.14
C GLN A 299 3.51 27.58 -3.64
N ALA A 300 4.15 28.34 -4.55
CA ALA A 300 4.88 29.56 -4.18
C ALA A 300 3.93 30.60 -3.57
N LEU A 301 2.73 30.78 -4.14
CA LEU A 301 1.72 31.67 -3.58
C LEU A 301 1.29 31.22 -2.17
N ARG A 302 1.02 29.92 -1.95
CA ARG A 302 0.71 29.37 -0.62
C ARG A 302 1.85 29.59 0.37
N ALA A 303 3.09 29.31 -0.04
CA ALA A 303 4.29 29.49 0.77
C ALA A 303 4.44 30.95 1.25
N HIS A 304 4.18 31.92 0.38
CA HIS A 304 4.27 33.35 0.72
C HIS A 304 3.11 33.87 1.57
N THR A 305 1.90 33.36 1.37
CA THR A 305 0.67 33.97 1.92
C THR A 305 0.11 33.25 3.15
N LEU A 306 0.26 31.93 3.25
CA LEU A 306 -0.33 31.12 4.32
C LEU A 306 0.66 30.64 5.37
N PHE A 307 1.95 30.54 5.04
CA PHE A 307 2.97 29.97 5.91
C PHE A 307 3.93 31.06 6.40
N GLN A 308 4.07 31.15 7.73
CA GLN A 308 4.86 32.16 8.39
C GLN A 308 6.09 31.55 9.06
N LYS A 309 7.24 32.17 8.78
CA LYS A 309 8.50 31.91 9.48
C LYS A 309 8.34 32.18 10.98
N ASP A 310 8.99 31.34 11.79
CA ASP A 310 8.95 31.34 13.25
C ASP A 310 7.59 30.97 13.87
N THR A 311 6.60 30.61 13.04
CA THR A 311 5.27 30.11 13.48
C THR A 311 5.02 28.71 12.96
N ASP A 312 4.99 28.53 11.63
CA ASP A 312 4.75 27.23 10.99
C ASP A 312 6.06 26.45 10.75
N TYR A 313 7.16 27.17 10.55
CA TYR A 313 8.48 26.60 10.29
C TYR A 313 9.60 27.55 10.73
N ILE A 314 10.82 27.04 10.86
CA ILE A 314 12.04 27.83 11.06
C ILE A 314 13.10 27.46 10.03
N VAL A 315 14.00 28.39 9.75
CA VAL A 315 15.19 28.14 8.93
C VAL A 315 16.36 27.88 9.87
N LYS A 316 17.02 26.73 9.73
CA LYS A 316 18.19 26.36 10.53
C LYS A 316 19.15 25.52 9.71
N ASP A 317 20.45 25.84 9.78
CA ASP A 317 21.53 25.10 9.12
C ASP A 317 21.27 24.87 7.62
N ASP A 318 20.76 25.89 6.92
CA ASP A 318 20.37 25.81 5.49
C ASP A 318 19.27 24.77 5.19
N HIS A 319 18.33 24.58 6.13
CA HIS A 319 17.17 23.71 5.98
C HIS A 319 15.91 24.32 6.62
N ILE A 320 14.74 23.95 6.09
CA ILE A 320 13.44 24.26 6.69
C ILE A 320 13.08 23.17 7.71
N ILE A 321 12.81 23.56 8.96
CA ILE A 321 12.33 22.66 10.02
C ILE A 321 10.92 23.07 10.41
N ILE A 322 9.98 22.13 10.31
CA ILE A 322 8.56 22.36 10.63
C ILE A 322 8.38 22.51 12.15
N ILE A 323 7.52 23.44 12.56
CA ILE A 323 7.07 23.59 13.94
C ILE A 323 5.69 22.94 14.08
N ASP A 324 5.53 22.09 15.09
CA ASP A 324 4.23 21.56 15.48
C ASP A 324 3.35 22.68 16.08
N GLU A 325 2.19 22.93 15.47
CA GLU A 325 1.28 24.04 15.81
C GLU A 325 0.73 23.96 17.25
N PHE A 326 0.64 22.76 17.84
CA PHE A 326 0.06 22.55 19.16
C PHE A 326 1.11 22.57 20.27
N THR A 327 2.30 22.07 19.99
CA THR A 327 3.36 21.88 20.98
C THR A 327 4.50 22.89 20.86
N GLY A 328 4.61 23.59 19.73
CA GLY A 328 5.70 24.50 19.40
C GLY A 328 7.05 23.79 19.26
N ARG A 329 7.05 22.46 19.08
CA ARG A 329 8.27 21.65 18.98
C ARG A 329 8.75 21.58 17.53
N MET A 330 10.07 21.63 17.37
CA MET A 330 10.72 21.39 16.09
C MET A 330 10.59 19.91 15.71
N MET A 331 10.07 19.65 14.51
CA MET A 331 9.93 18.32 13.93
C MET A 331 11.03 18.07 12.90
N GLU A 332 12.19 17.62 13.35
CA GLU A 332 13.29 17.22 12.48
C GLU A 332 12.91 15.97 11.67
N GLY A 333 13.21 15.97 10.37
CA GLY A 333 12.89 14.86 9.46
C GLY A 333 11.44 14.83 8.95
N ARG A 334 10.69 15.94 9.03
CA ARG A 334 9.38 16.08 8.38
C ARG A 334 9.42 17.15 7.30
N ARG A 335 8.66 16.93 6.22
CA ARG A 335 8.53 17.86 5.11
C ARG A 335 7.07 18.13 4.78
N PHE A 336 6.82 19.29 4.19
CA PHE A 336 5.54 19.59 3.55
C PHE A 336 5.48 18.86 2.20
N SER A 337 4.29 18.42 1.80
CA SER A 337 4.06 17.66 0.57
C SER A 337 3.78 18.59 -0.63
N GLU A 338 3.66 18.01 -1.84
CA GLU A 338 3.19 18.70 -3.06
C GLU A 338 4.04 19.93 -3.45
N GLY A 339 5.37 19.82 -3.45
CA GLY A 339 6.25 20.95 -3.79
C GLY A 339 6.26 22.12 -2.80
N LEU A 340 5.44 22.11 -1.74
CA LEU A 340 5.32 23.24 -0.81
C LEU A 340 6.59 23.43 0.02
N HIS A 341 7.29 22.35 0.37
CA HIS A 341 8.55 22.45 1.11
C HIS A 341 9.63 23.13 0.26
N GLN A 342 9.72 22.75 -1.01
CA GLN A 342 10.64 23.33 -1.99
C GLN A 342 10.30 24.79 -2.27
N ALA A 343 9.01 25.13 -2.37
CA ALA A 343 8.57 26.52 -2.46
C ALA A 343 8.95 27.36 -1.24
N LEU A 344 8.91 26.77 -0.03
CA LEU A 344 9.38 27.43 1.21
C LEU A 344 10.91 27.56 1.26
N GLU A 345 11.64 26.55 0.80
CA GLU A 345 13.11 26.62 0.64
C GLU A 345 13.49 27.75 -0.32
N ALA A 346 12.82 27.85 -1.47
CA ALA A 346 13.04 28.91 -2.45
C ALA A 346 12.72 30.31 -1.87
N LYS A 347 11.56 30.46 -1.21
CA LYS A 347 11.14 31.70 -0.54
C LYS A 347 12.15 32.20 0.48
N GLU A 348 12.76 31.29 1.23
CA GLU A 348 13.73 31.64 2.28
C GLU A 348 15.18 31.74 1.77
N GLY A 349 15.41 31.46 0.48
CA GLY A 349 16.74 31.47 -0.14
C GLY A 349 17.65 30.35 0.37
N VAL A 350 17.06 29.24 0.80
CA VAL A 350 17.74 28.02 1.26
C VAL A 350 18.03 27.12 0.07
N THR A 351 19.00 26.20 0.18
CA THR A 351 19.24 25.18 -0.84
C THR A 351 17.96 24.38 -1.10
N VAL A 352 17.36 24.57 -2.29
CA VAL A 352 16.16 23.85 -2.73
C VAL A 352 16.55 22.42 -3.04
N GLN A 353 15.92 21.48 -2.35
CA GLN A 353 16.16 20.06 -2.61
C GLN A 353 15.29 19.58 -3.77
N ASN A 354 15.79 18.60 -4.51
CA ASN A 354 15.01 17.98 -5.57
C ASN A 354 13.71 17.41 -4.99
N GLU A 355 12.62 17.64 -5.71
CA GLU A 355 11.34 17.04 -5.38
C GLU A 355 11.40 15.52 -5.62
N ASN A 356 10.62 14.77 -4.87
CA ASN A 356 10.39 13.37 -5.18
C ASN A 356 9.22 13.28 -6.17
N GLN A 357 9.47 12.74 -7.35
CA GLN A 357 8.43 12.47 -8.34
C GLN A 357 7.91 11.03 -8.22
N THR A 358 6.66 10.83 -8.64
CA THR A 358 6.06 9.50 -8.75
C THR A 358 6.63 8.78 -9.97
N LEU A 359 7.37 7.69 -9.76
CA LEU A 359 7.89 6.83 -10.84
C LEU A 359 6.87 5.79 -11.28
N ALA A 360 6.16 5.21 -10.30
CA ALA A 360 5.11 4.25 -10.54
C ALA A 360 4.08 4.34 -9.42
N SER A 361 2.81 4.15 -9.75
CA SER A 361 1.72 4.19 -8.78
C SER A 361 0.60 3.26 -9.19
N ILE A 362 -0.11 2.68 -8.23
CA ILE A 362 -1.35 1.93 -8.46
C ILE A 362 -2.22 1.94 -7.20
N THR A 363 -3.54 2.00 -7.36
CA THR A 363 -4.47 1.76 -6.24
C THR A 363 -4.67 0.28 -6.00
N PHE A 364 -4.95 -0.13 -4.75
CA PHE A 364 -5.29 -1.53 -4.46
C PHE A 364 -6.49 -2.01 -5.28
N GLN A 365 -7.47 -1.12 -5.48
CA GLN A 365 -8.63 -1.36 -6.33
C GLN A 365 -8.21 -1.83 -7.72
N ASN A 366 -7.40 -1.04 -8.43
CA ASN A 366 -6.98 -1.36 -9.78
C ASN A 366 -5.97 -2.52 -9.84
N TYR A 367 -5.11 -2.65 -8.83
CA TYR A 367 -4.21 -3.80 -8.71
C TYR A 367 -4.99 -5.13 -8.63
N PHE A 368 -5.96 -5.25 -7.71
CA PHE A 368 -6.72 -6.48 -7.54
C PHE A 368 -7.68 -6.78 -8.70
N ARG A 369 -8.10 -5.75 -9.46
CA ARG A 369 -8.85 -5.92 -10.72
C ARG A 369 -8.04 -6.58 -11.84
N LEU A 370 -6.72 -6.68 -11.72
CA LEU A 370 -5.88 -7.40 -12.69
C LEU A 370 -6.06 -8.92 -12.60
N TYR A 371 -6.53 -9.46 -11.46
CA TYR A 371 -6.73 -10.90 -11.30
C TYR A 371 -7.98 -11.36 -12.05
N PRO A 372 -7.88 -12.36 -12.96
CA PRO A 372 -9.03 -12.92 -13.65
C PRO A 372 -10.07 -13.51 -12.68
N LYS A 373 -9.61 -13.97 -11.52
CA LYS A 373 -10.44 -14.50 -10.45
C LYS A 373 -9.98 -13.90 -9.13
N LEU A 374 -10.91 -13.30 -8.39
CA LEU A 374 -10.65 -12.66 -7.10
C LEU A 374 -11.67 -13.17 -6.08
N ALA A 375 -11.22 -13.46 -4.87
CA ALA A 375 -12.08 -13.84 -3.76
C ALA A 375 -11.57 -13.24 -2.46
N GLY A 376 -12.42 -13.22 -1.44
CA GLY A 376 -12.03 -12.69 -0.14
C GLY A 376 -12.76 -13.34 1.03
N MET A 377 -12.17 -13.26 2.21
CA MET A 377 -12.80 -13.74 3.44
C MET A 377 -12.67 -12.71 4.55
N THR A 378 -13.71 -12.57 5.37
CA THR A 378 -13.69 -11.69 6.54
C THR A 378 -14.84 -12.07 7.49
N GLY A 379 -14.87 -11.52 8.70
CA GLY A 379 -16.00 -11.67 9.62
C GLY A 379 -17.08 -10.58 9.51
N THR A 380 -16.85 -9.55 8.69
CA THR A 380 -17.69 -8.34 8.63
C THR A 380 -17.68 -7.68 7.23
N ALA A 381 -18.23 -8.35 6.21
CA ALA A 381 -18.29 -7.83 4.82
C ALA A 381 -19.69 -7.34 4.41
N MET A 382 -20.76 -7.85 5.00
CA MET A 382 -22.14 -7.61 4.57
C MET A 382 -22.55 -6.13 4.64
N THR A 383 -21.90 -5.32 5.49
CA THR A 383 -22.16 -3.88 5.54
C THR A 383 -21.68 -3.16 4.28
N GLU A 384 -20.56 -3.60 3.71
CA GLU A 384 -19.92 -3.01 2.52
C GLU A 384 -20.21 -3.79 1.23
N ALA A 385 -21.17 -4.71 1.25
CA ALA A 385 -21.49 -5.56 0.09
C ALA A 385 -21.78 -4.77 -1.19
N GLY A 386 -22.35 -3.57 -1.07
CA GLY A 386 -22.55 -2.66 -2.20
C GLY A 386 -21.24 -2.15 -2.82
N GLU A 387 -20.28 -1.75 -1.97
CA GLU A 387 -18.96 -1.27 -2.42
C GLU A 387 -18.14 -2.41 -3.05
N PHE A 388 -18.16 -3.60 -2.47
CA PHE A 388 -17.48 -4.78 -3.04
C PHE A 388 -18.03 -5.15 -4.42
N ALA A 389 -19.35 -5.11 -4.61
CA ALA A 389 -19.98 -5.39 -5.89
C ALA A 389 -19.71 -4.29 -6.93
N GLU A 390 -19.75 -3.01 -6.53
CA GLU A 390 -19.55 -1.88 -7.44
C GLU A 390 -18.10 -1.76 -7.91
N ILE A 391 -17.12 -1.92 -7.02
CA ILE A 391 -15.70 -1.69 -7.32
C ILE A 391 -15.01 -2.95 -7.84
N TYR A 392 -15.25 -4.10 -7.18
CA TYR A 392 -14.51 -5.34 -7.43
C TYR A 392 -15.34 -6.42 -8.12
N SER A 393 -16.64 -6.16 -8.38
CA SER A 393 -17.59 -7.18 -8.87
C SER A 393 -17.68 -8.41 -7.94
N LEU A 394 -17.46 -8.21 -6.64
CA LEU A 394 -17.50 -9.28 -5.64
C LEU A 394 -18.83 -9.28 -4.88
N GLU A 395 -19.57 -10.38 -4.99
CA GLU A 395 -20.75 -10.63 -4.14
C GLU A 395 -20.31 -11.12 -2.75
N VAL A 396 -21.04 -10.71 -1.70
CA VAL A 396 -20.82 -11.20 -0.33
C VAL A 396 -21.85 -12.27 0.02
N VAL A 397 -21.39 -13.40 0.57
CA VAL A 397 -22.23 -14.48 1.09
C VAL A 397 -21.94 -14.64 2.59
N GLU A 398 -22.98 -14.49 3.43
CA GLU A 398 -22.90 -14.74 4.87
C GLU A 398 -23.05 -16.23 5.14
N ILE A 399 -21.97 -16.85 5.64
CA ILE A 399 -21.94 -18.27 5.99
C ILE A 399 -22.47 -18.45 7.41
N PRO A 400 -23.35 -19.43 7.66
CA PRO A 400 -23.82 -19.73 9.01
C PRO A 400 -22.66 -20.17 9.92
N THR A 401 -22.77 -19.89 11.22
CA THR A 401 -21.78 -20.35 12.20
C THR A 401 -21.91 -21.86 12.44
N ASN A 402 -20.80 -22.52 12.78
CA ASN A 402 -20.83 -23.95 13.12
C ASN A 402 -21.67 -24.24 14.37
N LEU A 403 -21.62 -23.33 15.35
CA LEU A 403 -22.36 -23.37 16.60
C LEU A 403 -23.10 -22.05 16.82
N ASP A 404 -24.20 -22.09 17.59
CA ASP A 404 -25.00 -20.91 17.87
C ASP A 404 -24.21 -19.90 18.73
N GLN A 405 -24.30 -18.61 18.35
CA GLN A 405 -23.65 -17.54 19.10
C GLN A 405 -24.45 -17.21 20.38
N VAL A 406 -23.81 -17.38 21.53
CA VAL A 406 -24.42 -17.10 22.86
C VAL A 406 -23.82 -15.86 23.54
N ARG A 407 -22.97 -15.09 22.85
CA ARG A 407 -22.37 -13.84 23.37
C ARG A 407 -23.45 -12.83 23.72
N ILE A 408 -23.29 -12.17 24.86
CA ILE A 408 -24.18 -11.10 25.32
C ILE A 408 -23.56 -9.74 24.96
N ASP A 409 -24.14 -9.06 23.97
CA ASP A 409 -23.78 -7.69 23.61
C ASP A 409 -24.67 -6.71 24.38
N GLN A 410 -24.07 -5.92 25.27
CA GLN A 410 -24.77 -4.95 26.10
C GLN A 410 -24.88 -3.58 25.43
N ASP A 411 -25.87 -2.79 25.84
CA ASP A 411 -26.01 -1.40 25.43
C ASP A 411 -24.82 -0.55 25.89
N ASP A 412 -24.48 0.46 25.08
CA ASP A 412 -23.40 1.39 25.39
C ASP A 412 -23.71 2.23 26.64
N GLU A 413 -22.67 2.53 27.42
CA GLU A 413 -22.72 3.51 28.51
C GLU A 413 -22.06 4.81 28.08
N VAL A 414 -22.82 5.90 28.09
CA VAL A 414 -22.31 7.23 27.72
C VAL A 414 -22.15 8.10 28.95
N TYR A 415 -20.93 8.58 29.17
CA TYR A 415 -20.52 9.47 30.24
C TYR A 415 -20.36 10.89 29.73
N ARG A 416 -20.37 11.85 30.64
CA ARG A 416 -20.19 13.26 30.27
C ARG A 416 -18.73 13.59 30.00
N THR A 417 -17.81 13.07 30.82
CA THR A 417 -16.36 13.32 30.70
C THR A 417 -15.57 12.03 30.49
N ALA A 418 -14.36 12.16 29.94
CA ALA A 418 -13.45 11.04 29.77
C ALA A 418 -13.01 10.42 31.12
N ASP A 419 -12.86 11.22 32.17
CA ASP A 419 -12.48 10.75 33.51
C ASP A 419 -13.58 9.86 34.12
N GLU A 420 -14.85 10.26 34.01
CA GLU A 420 -16.00 9.45 34.45
C GLU A 420 -16.02 8.10 33.72
N LYS A 421 -15.79 8.11 32.40
CA LYS A 421 -15.69 6.92 31.54
C LYS A 421 -14.58 5.97 32.02
N TYR A 422 -13.35 6.46 32.20
CA TYR A 422 -12.22 5.62 32.60
C TYR A 422 -12.38 5.04 34.02
N ASN A 423 -13.00 5.79 34.94
CA ASN A 423 -13.33 5.29 36.27
C ASN A 423 -14.33 4.12 36.21
N ALA A 424 -15.34 4.21 35.34
CA ALA A 424 -16.30 3.13 35.14
C ALA A 424 -15.66 1.88 34.52
N ILE A 425 -14.83 2.04 33.48
CA ILE A 425 -14.05 0.96 32.87
C ILE A 425 -13.19 0.24 33.92
N MET A 426 -12.50 1.01 34.76
CA MET A 426 -11.68 0.46 35.84
C MET A 426 -12.51 -0.35 36.86
N GLY A 427 -13.70 0.14 37.22
CA GLY A 427 -14.63 -0.58 38.08
C GLY A 427 -15.02 -1.93 37.50
N GLU A 428 -15.33 -1.99 36.21
CA GLU A 428 -15.72 -3.23 35.52
C GLU A 428 -14.56 -4.20 35.35
N ILE A 429 -13.34 -3.72 35.06
CA ILE A 429 -12.14 -4.57 35.04
C ILE A 429 -11.91 -5.22 36.40
N ARG A 430 -12.07 -4.47 37.51
CA ARG A 430 -11.92 -5.03 38.86
C ARG A 430 -12.98 -6.08 39.17
N GLU A 431 -14.23 -5.84 38.80
CA GLU A 431 -15.31 -6.82 39.00
C GLU A 431 -15.10 -8.09 38.16
N ALA A 432 -14.60 -7.96 36.93
CA ALA A 432 -14.22 -9.10 36.09
C ALA A 432 -13.07 -9.90 36.72
N GLN A 433 -12.00 -9.23 37.18
CA GLN A 433 -10.87 -9.90 37.85
C GLN A 433 -11.27 -10.60 39.16
N LYS A 434 -12.24 -10.06 39.91
CA LYS A 434 -12.77 -10.73 41.12
C LYS A 434 -13.47 -12.06 40.80
N LYS A 435 -14.01 -12.20 39.59
CA LYS A 435 -14.68 -13.41 39.09
C LYS A 435 -13.75 -14.29 38.25
N ASP A 436 -12.46 -13.96 38.21
CA ASP A 436 -11.45 -14.59 37.35
C ASP A 436 -11.75 -14.51 35.84
N GLN A 437 -12.58 -13.56 35.42
CA GLN A 437 -12.96 -13.33 34.03
C GLN A 437 -11.86 -12.56 33.28
N PRO A 438 -11.41 -13.04 32.09
CA PRO A 438 -10.47 -12.31 31.25
C PRO A 438 -11.13 -11.11 30.57
N VAL A 439 -10.37 -10.03 30.41
CA VAL A 439 -10.82 -8.78 29.81
C VAL A 439 -9.92 -8.35 28.66
N LEU A 440 -10.52 -8.08 27.51
CA LEU A 440 -9.88 -7.39 26.39
C LEU A 440 -10.45 -5.97 26.28
N VAL A 441 -9.60 -4.96 26.40
CA VAL A 441 -9.97 -3.55 26.29
C VAL A 441 -9.49 -3.02 24.94
N GLY A 442 -10.41 -2.63 24.07
CA GLY A 442 -10.13 -2.07 22.76
C GLY A 442 -10.15 -0.55 22.76
N THR A 443 -9.07 0.06 22.28
CA THR A 443 -8.87 1.51 22.17
C THR A 443 -8.68 1.92 20.71
N VAL A 444 -8.97 3.19 20.41
CA VAL A 444 -8.87 3.73 19.04
C VAL A 444 -7.47 4.23 18.67
N SER A 445 -6.61 4.56 19.64
CA SER A 445 -5.26 5.06 19.39
C SER A 445 -4.23 4.57 20.42
N ILE A 446 -2.94 4.64 20.03
CA ILE A 446 -1.81 4.30 20.91
C ILE A 446 -1.79 5.24 22.13
N GLU A 447 -2.04 6.53 21.94
CA GLU A 447 -2.07 7.52 23.02
C GLU A 447 -3.12 7.14 24.09
N LYS A 448 -4.33 6.78 23.68
CA LYS A 448 -5.40 6.36 24.59
C LYS A 448 -5.06 5.05 25.30
N SER A 449 -4.33 4.15 24.63
CA SER A 449 -3.86 2.89 25.22
C SER A 449 -2.83 3.12 26.31
N GLU A 450 -1.87 4.00 26.06
CA GLU A 450 -0.86 4.38 27.06
C GLU A 450 -1.50 5.14 28.24
N LEU A 451 -2.43 6.05 27.97
CA LEU A 451 -3.20 6.74 29.01
C LEU A 451 -3.94 5.74 29.91
N LEU A 452 -4.66 4.79 29.32
CA LEU A 452 -5.37 3.76 30.08
C LEU A 452 -4.40 2.86 30.86
N SER A 453 -3.27 2.48 30.25
CA SER A 453 -2.19 1.73 30.88
C SER A 453 -1.64 2.43 32.12
N GLU A 454 -1.40 3.75 32.05
CA GLU A 454 -1.00 4.55 33.21
C GLU A 454 -2.08 4.55 34.31
N ILE A 455 -3.35 4.70 33.94
CA ILE A 455 -4.47 4.68 34.86
C ILE A 455 -4.55 3.33 35.59
N LEU A 456 -4.40 2.22 34.87
CA LEU A 456 -4.41 0.87 35.43
C LEU A 456 -3.17 0.60 36.32
N LYS A 457 -1.98 1.05 35.90
CA LYS A 457 -0.73 0.95 36.72
C LYS A 457 -0.86 1.70 38.04
N LYS A 458 -1.38 2.94 38.03
CA LYS A 458 -1.64 3.73 39.24
C LYS A 458 -2.60 3.03 40.21
N ASN A 459 -3.42 2.11 39.69
CA ASN A 459 -4.43 1.38 40.42
C ASN A 459 -4.05 -0.09 40.73
N ASN A 460 -2.79 -0.48 40.50
CA ASN A 460 -2.24 -1.83 40.72
C ASN A 460 -3.01 -2.94 39.99
N ILE A 461 -3.41 -2.69 38.74
CA ILE A 461 -4.02 -3.70 37.86
C ILE A 461 -2.94 -4.15 36.87
N ASP A 462 -2.52 -5.41 36.97
CA ASP A 462 -1.61 -6.03 36.02
C ASP A 462 -2.29 -6.19 34.66
N HIS A 463 -1.62 -5.74 33.59
CA HIS A 463 -2.14 -5.77 32.23
C HIS A 463 -1.02 -5.78 31.20
N HIS A 464 -1.38 -6.13 29.97
CA HIS A 464 -0.52 -6.02 28.79
C HIS A 464 -1.08 -5.00 27.81
N VAL A 465 -0.21 -4.36 27.03
CA VAL A 465 -0.58 -3.35 26.01
C VAL A 465 -0.07 -3.80 24.66
N LEU A 466 -0.92 -3.75 23.64
CA LEU A 466 -0.62 -4.11 22.26
C LEU A 466 -0.82 -2.89 21.36
N ASN A 467 0.28 -2.43 20.73
CA ASN A 467 0.34 -1.17 20.00
C ASN A 467 0.67 -1.37 18.50
N ALA A 468 0.48 -2.59 17.97
CA ALA A 468 0.76 -2.97 16.58
C ALA A 468 2.23 -2.75 16.13
N ARG A 469 3.20 -2.83 17.07
CA ARG A 469 4.63 -2.62 16.75
C ARG A 469 5.43 -3.90 16.58
N PHE A 470 5.12 -4.92 17.38
CA PHE A 470 5.87 -6.18 17.40
C PHE A 470 4.92 -7.36 17.21
N HIS A 471 4.55 -7.65 15.97
CA HIS A 471 3.46 -8.59 15.65
C HIS A 471 3.64 -9.98 16.29
N GLU A 472 4.83 -10.55 16.29
CA GLU A 472 5.08 -11.87 16.89
C GLU A 472 4.87 -11.89 18.41
N GLN A 473 5.42 -10.89 19.11
CA GLN A 473 5.26 -10.77 20.57
C GLN A 473 3.80 -10.47 20.94
N GLU A 474 3.14 -9.62 20.15
CA GLU A 474 1.74 -9.29 20.35
C GLU A 474 0.83 -10.49 20.09
N ALA A 475 1.11 -11.30 19.07
CA ALA A 475 0.42 -12.55 18.78
C ALA A 475 0.53 -13.52 19.97
N PHE A 476 1.71 -13.62 20.60
CA PHE A 476 1.85 -14.43 21.81
C PHE A 476 0.99 -13.90 22.96
N ILE A 477 1.04 -12.59 23.24
CA ILE A 477 0.28 -12.00 24.35
C ILE A 477 -1.23 -12.18 24.13
N ILE A 478 -1.73 -11.90 22.92
CA ILE A 478 -3.16 -11.99 22.61
C ILE A 478 -3.64 -13.44 22.66
N ALA A 479 -2.83 -14.41 22.23
CA ALA A 479 -3.14 -15.83 22.32
C ALA A 479 -3.29 -16.32 23.78
N GLN A 480 -2.70 -15.60 24.74
CA GLN A 480 -2.83 -15.86 26.17
C GLN A 480 -3.86 -14.96 26.88
N ALA A 481 -4.49 -14.01 26.17
CA ALA A 481 -5.45 -13.08 26.77
C ALA A 481 -6.72 -13.75 27.31
N GLY A 482 -6.98 -15.01 26.92
CA GLY A 482 -8.10 -15.81 27.42
C GLY A 482 -7.84 -16.53 28.75
N GLN A 483 -6.70 -16.29 29.41
CA GLN A 483 -6.39 -16.87 30.72
C GLN A 483 -7.17 -16.22 31.87
N PRO A 484 -7.46 -16.95 32.97
CA PRO A 484 -8.12 -16.39 34.14
C PRO A 484 -7.47 -15.10 34.64
N ARG A 485 -8.29 -14.07 34.92
CA ARG A 485 -7.88 -12.73 35.41
C ARG A 485 -7.00 -11.90 34.46
N ALA A 486 -6.72 -12.36 33.24
CA ALA A 486 -5.89 -11.63 32.28
C ALA A 486 -6.57 -10.32 31.85
N VAL A 487 -5.81 -9.23 31.78
CA VAL A 487 -6.25 -7.94 31.24
C VAL A 487 -5.32 -7.54 30.11
N THR A 488 -5.89 -7.34 28.93
CA THR A 488 -5.13 -6.98 27.72
C THR A 488 -5.74 -5.73 27.11
N ILE A 489 -4.94 -4.69 26.89
CA ILE A 489 -5.30 -3.50 26.14
C ILE A 489 -4.80 -3.68 24.71
N ALA A 490 -5.68 -3.53 23.73
CA ALA A 490 -5.35 -3.63 22.32
C ALA A 490 -5.80 -2.37 21.58
N THR A 491 -4.88 -1.75 20.86
CA THR A 491 -5.21 -0.79 19.81
C THR A 491 -5.91 -1.49 18.65
N ASN A 492 -6.74 -0.77 17.91
CA ASN A 492 -7.57 -1.26 16.79
C ASN A 492 -6.99 -2.43 15.96
N MET A 493 -5.74 -2.32 15.47
CA MET A 493 -5.10 -3.34 14.62
C MET A 493 -4.30 -4.41 15.38
N ALA A 494 -4.08 -4.26 16.68
CA ALA A 494 -3.18 -5.12 17.43
C ALA A 494 -3.77 -6.50 17.74
N GLY A 495 -2.95 -7.54 17.64
CA GLY A 495 -3.39 -8.93 17.83
C GLY A 495 -4.36 -9.46 16.75
N ARG A 496 -4.40 -8.82 15.59
CA ARG A 496 -5.19 -9.28 14.43
C ARG A 496 -4.68 -10.62 13.90
N GLY A 497 -5.57 -11.42 13.32
CA GLY A 497 -5.24 -12.76 12.83
C GLY A 497 -4.91 -13.82 13.89
N THR A 498 -4.87 -13.48 15.18
CA THR A 498 -4.62 -14.45 16.27
C THR A 498 -5.88 -14.69 17.10
N ASP A 499 -6.17 -15.95 17.41
CA ASP A 499 -7.33 -16.37 18.19
C ASP A 499 -7.08 -16.25 19.70
N ILE A 500 -8.10 -15.80 20.45
CA ILE A 500 -8.11 -15.73 21.91
C ILE A 500 -8.85 -16.96 22.42
N GLN A 501 -8.11 -18.04 22.67
CA GLN A 501 -8.67 -19.26 23.23
C GLN A 501 -8.90 -19.11 24.73
N LEU A 502 -10.09 -19.46 25.21
CA LEU A 502 -10.37 -19.50 26.65
C LEU A 502 -9.47 -20.55 27.32
N GLY A 503 -8.72 -20.14 28.34
CA GLY A 503 -7.69 -20.96 29.00
C GLY A 503 -6.26 -20.78 28.45
N GLY A 504 -6.09 -20.03 27.35
CA GLY A 504 -4.80 -19.79 26.69
C GLY A 504 -4.49 -20.78 25.56
N ASN A 505 -3.73 -20.32 24.56
CA ASN A 505 -3.33 -21.16 23.42
C ASN A 505 -2.24 -22.16 23.82
N VAL A 506 -2.54 -23.45 23.71
CA VAL A 506 -1.69 -24.57 24.10
C VAL A 506 -0.44 -24.67 23.23
N ASP A 507 -0.60 -24.63 21.91
CA ASP A 507 0.50 -24.83 20.95
C ASP A 507 1.57 -23.76 21.11
N MET A 508 1.15 -22.48 21.18
CA MET A 508 2.10 -21.37 21.36
C MET A 508 2.81 -21.40 22.72
N GLN A 509 2.17 -21.92 23.77
CA GLN A 509 2.83 -22.11 25.06
C GLN A 509 3.88 -23.23 25.00
N ILE A 510 3.56 -24.34 24.32
CA ILE A 510 4.49 -25.44 24.12
C ILE A 510 5.73 -24.93 23.36
N ASP A 511 5.53 -24.22 22.25
CA ASP A 511 6.62 -23.70 21.42
C ASP A 511 7.51 -22.72 22.21
N GLN A 512 6.91 -21.82 22.99
CA GLN A 512 7.68 -20.88 23.82
C GLN A 512 8.49 -21.60 24.92
N GLN A 513 7.95 -22.65 25.51
CA GLN A 513 8.67 -23.44 26.52
C GLN A 513 9.76 -24.29 25.87
N LEU A 514 9.52 -24.85 24.70
CA LEU A 514 10.50 -25.62 23.92
C LEU A 514 11.65 -24.75 23.38
N ALA A 515 11.39 -23.48 23.04
CA ALA A 515 12.42 -22.54 22.63
C ALA A 515 13.49 -22.33 23.73
N LYS A 516 13.12 -22.52 25.00
CA LYS A 516 14.03 -22.44 26.17
C LYS A 516 14.76 -23.77 26.45
N VAL A 517 14.46 -24.83 25.69
CA VAL A 517 15.05 -26.17 25.84
C VAL A 517 16.10 -26.37 24.74
N PRO A 518 17.31 -26.88 25.09
CA PRO A 518 18.32 -27.26 24.10
C PRO A 518 17.76 -28.27 23.09
N GLU A 519 18.14 -28.13 21.82
CA GLU A 519 17.57 -28.87 20.69
C GLU A 519 17.55 -30.39 20.89
N ALA A 520 18.62 -30.95 21.46
CA ALA A 520 18.78 -32.37 21.74
C ALA A 520 17.76 -32.96 22.73
N HIS A 521 17.03 -32.12 23.48
CA HIS A 521 16.02 -32.56 24.45
C HIS A 521 14.61 -32.06 24.11
N ARG A 522 14.41 -31.41 22.94
CA ARG A 522 13.10 -30.85 22.58
C ARG A 522 12.05 -31.93 22.34
N GLU A 523 12.38 -33.03 21.67
CA GLU A 523 11.40 -34.10 21.39
C GLU A 523 10.92 -34.80 22.66
N GLU A 524 11.83 -35.19 23.55
CA GLU A 524 11.48 -35.86 24.81
C GLU A 524 10.64 -34.96 25.72
N LYS A 525 11.00 -33.68 25.81
CA LYS A 525 10.31 -32.70 26.64
C LYS A 525 8.99 -32.20 26.03
N ARG A 526 8.81 -32.31 24.71
CA ARG A 526 7.57 -31.93 24.02
C ARG A 526 6.38 -32.75 24.51
N ALA A 527 6.52 -34.06 24.63
CA ALA A 527 5.44 -34.93 25.09
C ALA A 527 5.01 -34.58 26.53
N GLU A 528 5.98 -34.42 27.44
CA GLU A 528 5.72 -34.02 28.84
C GLU A 528 5.04 -32.64 28.93
N LEU A 529 5.56 -31.66 28.20
CA LEU A 529 5.00 -30.30 28.17
C LEU A 529 3.60 -30.26 27.59
N THR A 530 3.34 -31.06 26.54
CA THR A 530 2.02 -31.11 25.89
C THR A 530 0.97 -31.59 26.88
N GLU A 531 1.20 -32.71 27.56
CA GLU A 531 0.23 -33.25 28.53
C GLU A 531 -0.03 -32.27 29.68
N LYS A 532 1.04 -31.68 30.23
CA LYS A 532 0.94 -30.72 31.34
C LYS A 532 0.18 -29.45 30.94
N ILE A 533 0.60 -28.80 29.85
CA ILE A 533 0.03 -27.53 29.40
C ILE A 533 -1.42 -27.71 28.98
N GLN A 534 -1.74 -28.82 28.30
CA GLN A 534 -3.12 -29.10 27.88
C GLN A 534 -4.05 -29.34 29.08
N ALA A 535 -3.56 -29.99 30.15
CA ALA A 535 -4.31 -30.14 31.39
C ALA A 535 -4.53 -28.78 32.09
N GLU A 536 -3.49 -27.93 32.18
CA GLU A 536 -3.57 -26.58 32.76
C GLU A 536 -4.54 -25.68 31.98
N ALA A 537 -4.42 -25.63 30.66
CA ALA A 537 -5.30 -24.86 29.79
C ALA A 537 -6.75 -25.34 29.87
N SER A 538 -6.98 -26.66 29.94
CA SER A 538 -8.33 -27.22 30.10
C SER A 538 -8.97 -26.86 31.44
N ALA A 539 -8.19 -26.83 32.52
CA ALA A 539 -8.67 -26.39 33.83
C ALA A 539 -8.98 -24.88 33.83
N ALA A 540 -8.07 -24.07 33.28
CA ALA A 540 -8.25 -22.64 33.12
C ALA A 540 -9.48 -22.29 32.26
N LYS A 541 -9.71 -23.03 31.16
CA LYS A 541 -10.87 -22.87 30.29
C LYS A 541 -12.19 -23.00 31.04
N LYS A 542 -12.31 -24.00 31.93
CA LYS A 542 -13.51 -24.21 32.75
C LYS A 542 -13.80 -23.03 33.67
N ILE A 543 -12.77 -22.52 34.36
CA ILE A 543 -12.89 -21.33 35.22
C ILE A 543 -13.41 -20.14 34.42
N VAL A 544 -12.82 -19.90 33.25
CA VAL A 544 -13.18 -18.77 32.39
C VAL A 544 -14.61 -18.92 31.83
N MET A 545 -15.02 -20.12 31.43
CA MET A 545 -16.40 -20.39 30.99
C MET A 545 -17.42 -20.12 32.10
N GLU A 546 -17.15 -20.59 33.33
CA GLU A 546 -18.01 -20.34 34.49
C GLU A 546 -18.06 -18.86 34.88
N ALA A 547 -16.96 -18.13 34.67
CA ALA A 547 -16.87 -16.68 34.86
C ALA A 547 -17.64 -15.85 33.81
N GLY A 548 -18.21 -16.49 32.77
CA GLY A 548 -18.96 -15.83 31.70
C GLY A 548 -18.17 -15.61 30.40
N GLY A 549 -17.01 -16.25 30.26
CA GLY A 549 -16.15 -16.18 29.08
C GLY A 549 -15.39 -14.86 28.94
N LEU A 550 -14.83 -14.61 27.76
CA LEU A 550 -14.08 -13.37 27.49
C LEU A 550 -15.01 -12.15 27.55
N TYR A 551 -14.60 -11.13 28.29
CA TYR A 551 -15.28 -9.83 28.33
C TYR A 551 -14.52 -8.81 27.46
N VAL A 552 -15.19 -8.30 26.44
CA VAL A 552 -14.66 -7.25 25.56
C VAL A 552 -15.22 -5.89 25.97
N ILE A 553 -14.33 -4.93 26.20
CA ILE A 553 -14.67 -3.54 26.55
C ILE A 553 -14.16 -2.64 25.43
N GLY A 554 -15.06 -1.93 24.75
CA GLY A 554 -14.68 -0.83 23.85
C GLY A 554 -14.61 0.48 24.62
N THR A 555 -13.51 1.23 24.49
CA THR A 555 -13.34 2.51 25.20
C THR A 555 -13.87 3.71 24.45
N GLU A 556 -14.16 3.55 23.16
CA GLU A 556 -14.71 4.53 22.22
C GLU A 556 -15.40 3.77 21.06
N ARG A 557 -16.19 4.46 20.24
CA ARG A 557 -16.71 3.93 18.97
C ARG A 557 -15.73 4.24 17.86
N HIS A 558 -15.46 3.27 16.99
CA HIS A 558 -14.68 3.52 15.79
C HIS A 558 -15.50 4.29 14.74
N GLU A 559 -14.83 4.80 13.72
CA GLU A 559 -15.47 5.46 12.57
C GLU A 559 -16.47 4.55 11.86
N ALA A 560 -16.19 3.25 11.86
CA ALA A 560 -16.98 2.23 11.18
C ALA A 560 -17.55 1.20 12.14
N ARG A 561 -18.82 0.82 11.95
CA ARG A 561 -19.50 -0.14 12.82
C ARG A 561 -18.91 -1.55 12.69
N ARG A 562 -18.40 -1.90 11.51
CA ARG A 562 -17.75 -3.19 11.29
C ARG A 562 -16.53 -3.39 12.19
N ILE A 563 -15.74 -2.36 12.44
CA ILE A 563 -14.55 -2.42 13.30
C ILE A 563 -14.97 -2.67 14.75
N ASP A 564 -16.02 -1.99 15.23
CA ASP A 564 -16.59 -2.29 16.55
C ASP A 564 -17.07 -3.74 16.65
N ASN A 565 -17.71 -4.27 15.60
CA ASN A 565 -18.19 -5.65 15.57
C ASN A 565 -17.04 -6.66 15.52
N GLN A 566 -15.91 -6.34 14.90
CA GLN A 566 -14.70 -7.17 14.96
C GLN A 566 -14.16 -7.25 16.37
N LEU A 567 -14.12 -6.12 17.09
CA LEU A 567 -13.73 -6.09 18.49
C LEU A 567 -14.67 -6.97 19.34
N ARG A 568 -16.00 -6.82 19.18
CA ARG A 568 -16.98 -7.71 19.85
C ARG A 568 -16.77 -9.18 19.49
N GLY A 569 -16.48 -9.46 18.22
CA GLY A 569 -16.20 -10.78 17.65
C GLY A 569 -14.97 -11.48 18.25
N ARG A 570 -14.17 -10.78 19.07
CA ARG A 570 -13.10 -11.42 19.86
C ARG A 570 -13.66 -12.32 20.95
N ALA A 571 -14.87 -12.07 21.45
CA ALA A 571 -15.55 -12.91 22.43
C ALA A 571 -16.62 -13.81 21.80
N GLY A 572 -16.94 -14.91 22.50
CA GLY A 572 -18.05 -15.82 22.19
C GLY A 572 -17.87 -16.63 20.90
N ARG A 573 -16.66 -17.14 20.66
CA ARG A 573 -16.29 -17.94 19.49
C ARG A 573 -16.71 -19.39 19.66
N GLN A 574 -17.10 -20.07 18.57
CA GLN A 574 -17.51 -21.49 18.60
C GLN A 574 -18.53 -21.80 19.72
N GLY A 575 -19.49 -20.90 19.95
CA GLY A 575 -20.51 -21.08 20.99
C GLY A 575 -20.03 -20.88 22.44
N ASP A 576 -18.79 -20.42 22.65
CA ASP A 576 -18.31 -20.05 23.98
C ASP A 576 -19.16 -18.91 24.58
N PRO A 577 -19.31 -18.85 25.92
CA PRO A 577 -19.88 -17.68 26.57
C PRO A 577 -18.98 -16.47 26.33
N GLY A 578 -19.57 -15.28 26.38
CA GLY A 578 -18.82 -14.04 26.26
C GLY A 578 -19.71 -12.83 26.47
N ARG A 579 -19.07 -11.69 26.75
CA ARG A 579 -19.75 -10.41 26.98
C ARG A 579 -19.05 -9.32 26.18
N SER A 580 -19.80 -8.37 25.66
CA SER A 580 -19.22 -7.13 25.13
C SER A 580 -19.99 -5.90 25.58
N LYS A 581 -19.27 -4.78 25.79
CA LYS A 581 -19.86 -3.49 26.14
C LYS A 581 -18.95 -2.34 25.70
N PHE A 582 -19.55 -1.22 25.31
CA PHE A 582 -18.82 0.00 24.95
C PHE A 582 -19.07 1.09 25.99
N TYR A 583 -18.01 1.81 26.34
CA TYR A 583 -17.99 2.93 27.27
C TYR A 583 -17.57 4.16 26.48
N LEU A 584 -18.40 5.20 26.45
CA LEU A 584 -18.21 6.37 25.61
C LEU A 584 -18.25 7.64 26.46
N SER A 585 -17.64 8.71 25.96
CA SER A 585 -17.74 10.04 26.55
C SER A 585 -18.16 11.07 25.50
N LEU A 586 -18.78 12.18 25.93
CA LEU A 586 -19.08 13.31 25.04
C LEU A 586 -17.81 14.01 24.51
N GLU A 587 -16.66 13.74 25.13
CA GLU A 587 -15.34 14.27 24.77
C GLU A 587 -14.60 13.37 23.77
N ASP A 588 -15.13 12.19 23.44
CA ASP A 588 -14.56 11.27 22.46
C ASP A 588 -14.65 11.85 21.04
N ASP A 589 -13.73 11.47 20.16
CA ASP A 589 -13.55 12.12 18.85
C ASP A 589 -14.80 12.02 17.97
N LEU A 590 -15.43 10.84 17.92
CA LEU A 590 -16.70 10.66 17.20
C LEU A 590 -17.80 11.56 17.78
N MET A 591 -17.86 11.74 19.10
CA MET A 591 -18.90 12.57 19.74
C MET A 591 -18.68 14.06 19.51
N ARG A 592 -17.43 14.51 19.46
CA ARG A 592 -17.05 15.89 19.15
C ARG A 592 -17.49 16.29 17.74
N ILE A 593 -17.35 15.39 16.76
CA ILE A 593 -17.76 15.65 15.37
C ILE A 593 -19.29 15.85 15.25
N PHE A 594 -20.08 15.22 16.13
CA PHE A 594 -21.55 15.18 16.02
C PHE A 594 -22.32 16.04 17.03
N GLY A 595 -21.80 17.22 17.35
CA GLY A 595 -22.56 18.27 18.06
C GLY A 595 -22.71 18.03 19.57
N SER A 596 -21.59 17.66 20.21
CA SER A 596 -21.48 17.42 21.66
C SER A 596 -22.05 18.57 22.52
N GLU A 597 -21.92 19.83 22.11
CA GLU A 597 -22.39 20.99 22.87
C GLU A 597 -23.91 21.01 23.12
N ARG A 598 -24.71 20.57 22.13
CA ARG A 598 -26.17 20.51 22.28
C ARG A 598 -26.58 19.40 23.24
N ILE A 599 -25.87 18.28 23.19
CA ILE A 599 -26.11 17.11 24.04
C ILE A 599 -25.67 17.42 25.47
N ASP A 600 -24.48 17.98 25.69
CA ASP A 600 -23.98 18.39 27.02
C ASP A 600 -24.92 19.43 27.68
N THR A 601 -25.34 20.45 26.92
CA THR A 601 -26.28 21.47 27.44
C THR A 601 -27.63 20.88 27.85
N MET A 602 -28.13 19.89 27.08
CA MET A 602 -29.37 19.19 27.41
C MET A 602 -29.21 18.31 28.66
N LEU A 603 -28.07 17.63 28.81
CA LEU A 603 -27.79 16.75 29.93
C LEU A 603 -27.58 17.50 31.25
N ARG A 604 -26.89 18.63 31.21
CA ARG A 604 -26.78 19.53 32.38
C ARG A 604 -28.15 20.03 32.85
N LYS A 605 -29.10 20.24 31.93
CA LYS A 605 -30.48 20.64 32.26
C LYS A 605 -31.33 19.48 32.78
N LEU A 606 -31.00 18.24 32.41
CA LEU A 606 -31.68 17.02 32.89
C LEU A 606 -31.23 16.59 34.28
N GLY A 607 -30.12 17.14 34.80
CA GLY A 607 -29.66 16.93 36.17
C GLY A 607 -28.87 15.64 36.38
N LEU A 608 -28.15 15.16 35.36
CA LEU A 608 -27.27 13.98 35.48
C LEU A 608 -26.19 14.21 36.56
N GLU A 609 -26.07 13.31 37.52
CA GLU A 609 -25.04 13.40 38.58
C GLU A 609 -23.68 12.90 38.08
N GLU A 610 -22.60 13.30 38.77
CA GLU A 610 -21.23 12.89 38.44
C GLU A 610 -21.08 11.38 38.59
N GLY A 611 -20.67 10.70 37.52
CA GLY A 611 -20.50 9.24 37.48
C GLY A 611 -21.75 8.45 37.08
N GLU A 612 -22.88 9.11 36.80
CA GLU A 612 -24.05 8.45 36.21
C GLU A 612 -23.86 8.23 34.70
N ALA A 613 -24.11 7.01 34.23
CA ALA A 613 -24.07 6.66 32.82
C ALA A 613 -25.44 6.83 32.16
N ILE A 614 -25.47 7.30 30.93
CA ILE A 614 -26.69 7.36 30.13
C ILE A 614 -26.79 6.07 29.33
N ILE A 615 -27.82 5.28 29.63
CA ILE A 615 -28.14 4.05 28.92
C ILE A 615 -29.54 4.23 28.31
N HIS A 616 -29.60 4.54 27.01
CA HIS A 616 -30.89 4.60 26.33
C HIS A 616 -30.78 4.20 24.85
N PRO A 617 -31.69 3.36 24.32
CA PRO A 617 -31.61 2.84 22.95
C PRO A 617 -31.55 3.89 21.83
N TRP A 618 -32.02 5.12 22.09
CA TRP A 618 -31.93 6.24 21.14
C TRP A 618 -30.50 6.71 20.87
N ILE A 619 -29.59 6.59 21.84
CA ILE A 619 -28.20 7.02 21.73
C ILE A 619 -27.46 6.03 20.83
N ASN A 620 -27.66 4.72 21.03
CA ASN A 620 -27.14 3.70 20.12
C ASN A 620 -27.57 3.96 18.67
N LYS A 621 -28.84 4.32 18.44
CA LYS A 621 -29.33 4.69 17.10
C LYS A 621 -28.73 6.01 16.56
N ALA A 622 -28.44 6.98 17.43
CA ALA A 622 -27.81 8.23 17.03
C ALA A 622 -26.34 8.01 16.65
N LEU A 623 -25.60 7.22 17.43
CA LEU A 623 -24.23 6.79 17.17
C LEU A 623 -24.15 5.98 15.87
N GLU A 624 -25.06 5.02 15.67
CA GLU A 624 -25.14 4.24 14.43
C GLU A 624 -25.33 5.14 13.20
N LYS A 625 -26.15 6.20 13.29
CA LYS A 625 -26.31 7.18 12.22
C LYS A 625 -25.06 8.03 12.01
N ALA A 626 -24.37 8.38 13.09
CA ALA A 626 -23.11 9.13 13.03
C ALA A 626 -22.03 8.32 12.30
N GLN A 627 -21.80 7.06 12.73
CA GLN A 627 -20.88 6.13 12.08
C GLN A 627 -21.22 5.95 10.60
N LYS A 628 -22.50 5.71 10.27
CA LYS A 628 -22.94 5.58 8.87
C LYS A 628 -22.59 6.81 8.02
N LYS A 629 -22.73 8.01 8.56
CA LYS A 629 -22.38 9.24 7.83
C LYS A 629 -20.86 9.39 7.63
N VAL A 630 -20.05 8.92 8.58
CA VAL A 630 -18.59 8.87 8.44
C VAL A 630 -18.19 7.83 7.40
N GLU A 631 -18.79 6.64 7.44
CA GLU A 631 -18.60 5.58 6.42
C GLU A 631 -18.98 6.08 5.02
N GLU A 632 -20.14 6.72 4.85
CA GLU A 632 -20.58 7.32 3.57
C GLU A 632 -19.58 8.38 3.07
N ARG A 633 -19.03 9.22 3.96
CA ARG A 633 -17.99 10.19 3.60
C ARG A 633 -16.71 9.50 3.14
N ASN A 634 -16.25 8.49 3.88
CA ASN A 634 -15.03 7.74 3.54
C ASN A 634 -15.20 6.97 2.24
N TYR A 635 -16.40 6.43 1.98
CA TYR A 635 -16.77 5.80 0.72
C TYR A 635 -16.64 6.77 -0.45
N GLU A 636 -17.20 7.99 -0.34
CA GLU A 636 -17.09 9.01 -1.39
C GLU A 636 -15.62 9.42 -1.66
N ILE A 637 -14.79 9.51 -0.62
CA ILE A 637 -13.35 9.79 -0.78
C ILE A 637 -12.67 8.69 -1.59
N ARG A 638 -12.86 7.41 -1.21
CA ARG A 638 -12.29 6.26 -1.94
C ARG A 638 -12.81 6.19 -3.37
N LYS A 639 -14.11 6.40 -3.56
CA LYS A 639 -14.75 6.40 -4.87
C LYS A 639 -14.20 7.48 -5.77
N ASN A 640 -13.96 8.68 -5.26
CA ASN A 640 -13.34 9.76 -6.03
C ASN A 640 -11.89 9.43 -6.36
N LEU A 641 -11.10 8.94 -5.41
CA LEU A 641 -9.71 8.52 -5.65
C LEU A 641 -9.63 7.47 -6.76
N LEU A 642 -10.48 6.44 -6.69
CA LEU A 642 -10.57 5.41 -7.72
C LEU A 642 -10.92 5.98 -9.10
N LYS A 643 -11.88 6.91 -9.18
CA LYS A 643 -12.28 7.51 -10.46
C LYS A 643 -11.15 8.26 -11.15
N PHE A 644 -10.28 8.94 -10.38
CA PHE A 644 -9.09 9.60 -10.94
C PHE A 644 -8.04 8.56 -11.35
N ASP A 645 -7.78 7.56 -10.51
CA ASP A 645 -6.83 6.49 -10.85
C ASP A 645 -7.30 5.63 -12.03
N ASP A 646 -8.61 5.46 -12.27
CA ASP A 646 -9.13 4.73 -13.43
C ASP A 646 -8.66 5.37 -14.76
N VAL A 647 -8.58 6.70 -14.81
CA VAL A 647 -8.06 7.43 -15.99
C VAL A 647 -6.58 7.12 -16.20
N MET A 648 -5.79 7.20 -15.13
CA MET A 648 -4.36 6.85 -15.15
C MET A 648 -4.16 5.39 -15.51
N ASN A 649 -5.02 4.50 -15.00
CA ASN A 649 -4.91 3.06 -15.15
C ASN A 649 -5.17 2.62 -16.60
N ASP A 650 -6.10 3.27 -17.30
CA ASP A 650 -6.34 3.00 -18.72
C ASP A 650 -5.10 3.35 -19.56
N GLN A 651 -4.46 4.50 -19.29
CA GLN A 651 -3.20 4.88 -19.95
C GLN A 651 -2.04 3.94 -19.56
N ARG A 652 -1.91 3.63 -18.27
CA ARG A 652 -0.89 2.75 -17.71
C ARG A 652 -0.93 1.36 -18.33
N LYS A 653 -2.10 0.79 -18.55
CA LYS A 653 -2.25 -0.52 -19.21
C LYS A 653 -1.65 -0.51 -20.61
N VAL A 654 -1.95 0.53 -21.39
CA VAL A 654 -1.40 0.68 -22.75
C VAL A 654 0.12 0.77 -22.70
N ILE A 655 0.67 1.63 -21.85
CA ILE A 655 2.12 1.81 -21.72
C ILE A 655 2.81 0.55 -21.22
N TYR A 656 2.27 -0.13 -20.20
CA TYR A 656 2.89 -1.34 -19.66
C TYR A 656 2.79 -2.52 -20.62
N GLU A 657 1.69 -2.65 -21.38
CA GLU A 657 1.56 -3.66 -22.42
C GLU A 657 2.56 -3.42 -23.56
N GLN A 658 2.64 -2.19 -24.08
CA GLN A 658 3.62 -1.81 -25.10
C GLN A 658 5.06 -2.02 -24.61
N ARG A 659 5.37 -1.59 -23.39
CA ARG A 659 6.69 -1.77 -22.79
C ARG A 659 7.07 -3.25 -22.70
N LYS A 660 6.15 -4.10 -22.25
CA LYS A 660 6.38 -5.55 -22.18
C LYS A 660 6.55 -6.16 -23.57
N GLU A 661 5.77 -5.74 -24.56
CA GLU A 661 5.92 -6.17 -25.95
C GLU A 661 7.29 -5.79 -26.52
N LEU A 662 7.75 -4.56 -26.29
CA LEU A 662 9.08 -4.08 -26.70
C LEU A 662 10.20 -4.86 -26.00
N MET A 663 10.03 -5.21 -24.72
CA MET A 663 10.99 -6.04 -23.99
C MET A 663 11.08 -7.47 -24.54
N VAL A 664 9.95 -8.08 -24.95
CA VAL A 664 9.93 -9.45 -25.52
C VAL A 664 10.52 -9.46 -26.93
N THR A 665 10.24 -8.42 -27.71
CA THR A 665 10.58 -8.36 -29.12
C THR A 665 12.10 -8.31 -29.33
N GLU A 666 12.62 -9.17 -30.21
CA GLU A 666 14.05 -9.22 -30.53
C GLU A 666 14.49 -8.07 -31.46
N ASP A 667 13.62 -7.67 -32.39
CA ASP A 667 13.87 -6.60 -33.36
C ASP A 667 12.72 -5.57 -33.35
N VAL A 668 13.02 -4.35 -32.87
CA VAL A 668 12.06 -3.23 -32.78
C VAL A 668 12.17 -2.26 -33.95
N SER A 669 12.93 -2.61 -34.99
CA SER A 669 13.25 -1.65 -36.06
C SER A 669 12.07 -1.28 -36.93
N GLU A 670 11.12 -2.19 -37.15
CA GLU A 670 9.88 -1.86 -37.84
C GLU A 670 9.14 -0.76 -37.07
N THR A 671 9.02 -0.89 -35.75
CA THR A 671 8.42 0.14 -34.88
C THR A 671 9.16 1.48 -34.99
N VAL A 672 10.49 1.48 -34.96
CA VAL A 672 11.29 2.71 -35.09
C VAL A 672 11.14 3.35 -36.48
N VAL A 673 11.02 2.54 -37.53
CA VAL A 673 10.77 3.03 -38.89
C VAL A 673 9.38 3.66 -38.98
N GLU A 674 8.35 2.99 -38.48
CA GLU A 674 6.97 3.51 -38.45
C GLU A 674 6.87 4.82 -37.66
N MET A 675 7.52 4.91 -36.48
CA MET A 675 7.59 6.16 -35.72
C MET A 675 8.21 7.30 -36.52
N ARG A 676 9.29 7.02 -37.25
CA ARG A 676 9.99 8.00 -38.07
C ARG A 676 9.17 8.43 -39.28
N GLU A 677 8.48 7.50 -39.94
CA GLU A 677 7.59 7.79 -41.06
C GLU A 677 6.44 8.69 -40.60
N GLN A 678 5.80 8.37 -39.48
CA GLN A 678 4.74 9.19 -38.90
C GLN A 678 5.22 10.61 -38.56
N VAL A 679 6.40 10.75 -37.94
CA VAL A 679 6.97 12.09 -37.63
C VAL A 679 7.21 12.90 -38.91
N ILE A 680 7.65 12.26 -40.00
CA ILE A 680 7.83 12.93 -41.29
C ILE A 680 6.47 13.36 -41.87
N GLU A 681 5.47 12.49 -41.82
CA GLU A 681 4.10 12.81 -42.25
C GLU A 681 3.53 14.01 -41.47
N ASP A 682 3.67 14.02 -40.14
CA ASP A 682 3.17 15.08 -39.26
C ASP A 682 3.88 16.41 -39.53
N MET A 683 5.21 16.38 -39.73
CA MET A 683 6.00 17.55 -40.10
C MET A 683 5.57 18.14 -41.44
N VAL A 684 5.34 17.29 -42.45
CA VAL A 684 4.88 17.71 -43.77
C VAL A 684 3.46 18.26 -43.69
N ALA A 685 2.53 17.56 -43.04
CA ALA A 685 1.14 18.00 -42.90
C ALA A 685 1.01 19.36 -42.19
N ARG A 686 1.88 19.64 -41.20
CA ARG A 686 1.93 20.92 -40.49
C ARG A 686 2.40 22.07 -41.38
N CYS A 687 3.43 21.84 -42.20
CA CYS A 687 4.07 22.90 -43.00
C CYS A 687 3.46 23.03 -44.41
N ILE A 688 2.89 21.94 -44.93
CA ILE A 688 2.32 21.79 -46.26
C ILE A 688 0.95 21.10 -46.12
N PRO A 689 -0.09 21.85 -45.68
CA PRO A 689 -1.41 21.26 -45.45
C PRO A 689 -2.05 20.74 -46.74
N GLU A 690 -2.77 19.63 -46.64
CA GLU A 690 -3.47 19.03 -47.77
C GLU A 690 -4.39 20.07 -48.44
N LYS A 691 -4.30 20.22 -49.77
CA LYS A 691 -5.09 21.17 -50.58
C LYS A 691 -4.75 22.66 -50.38
N ALA A 692 -3.69 23.00 -49.66
CA ALA A 692 -3.19 24.37 -49.58
C ALA A 692 -2.49 24.80 -50.89
N TYR A 693 -2.57 26.09 -51.24
CA TYR A 693 -1.82 26.62 -52.38
C TYR A 693 -0.33 26.70 -52.03
N ALA A 694 0.56 26.57 -53.03
CA ALA A 694 2.02 26.62 -52.82
C ALA A 694 2.53 27.89 -52.13
N GLU A 695 1.78 29.00 -52.20
CA GLU A 695 2.09 30.26 -51.51
C GLU A 695 1.86 30.20 -49.98
N GLN A 696 1.13 29.19 -49.50
CA GLN A 696 0.81 28.98 -48.09
C GLN A 696 1.72 27.93 -47.44
N TRP A 697 2.66 27.36 -48.19
CA TRP A 697 3.58 26.35 -47.69
C TRP A 697 4.70 27.00 -46.89
N ASP A 698 4.99 26.46 -45.71
CA ASP A 698 6.11 26.89 -44.88
C ASP A 698 7.34 26.00 -45.11
N ALA A 699 7.92 26.14 -46.30
CA ALA A 699 9.12 25.38 -46.67
C ALA A 699 10.37 25.77 -45.86
N ASP A 700 10.35 26.93 -45.20
CA ASP A 700 11.40 27.40 -44.31
C ASP A 700 11.39 26.59 -43.00
N THR A 701 10.25 26.55 -42.31
CA THR A 701 10.09 25.76 -41.08
C THR A 701 10.29 24.27 -41.33
N LEU A 702 9.77 23.72 -42.44
CA LEU A 702 10.00 22.32 -42.79
C LEU A 702 11.50 22.00 -42.95
N LYS A 703 12.28 22.91 -43.54
CA LYS A 703 13.73 22.71 -43.67
C LYS A 703 14.41 22.70 -42.31
N GLU A 704 14.06 23.63 -41.43
CA GLU A 704 14.61 23.72 -40.08
C GLU A 704 14.28 22.48 -39.25
N ASP A 705 13.04 22.00 -39.30
CA ASP A 705 12.63 20.77 -38.61
C ASP A 705 13.32 19.53 -39.16
N VAL A 706 13.46 19.40 -40.49
CA VAL A 706 14.19 18.27 -41.10
C VAL A 706 15.65 18.24 -40.65
N LEU A 707 16.29 19.40 -40.52
CA LEU A 707 17.64 19.47 -39.99
C LEU A 707 17.67 19.15 -38.48
N ARG A 708 16.73 19.68 -37.70
CA ARG A 708 16.66 19.51 -36.24
C ARG A 708 16.30 18.08 -35.80
N VAL A 709 15.42 17.40 -36.54
CA VAL A 709 14.90 16.07 -36.17
C VAL A 709 15.64 15.00 -36.94
N LEU A 710 15.74 15.09 -38.27
CA LEU A 710 16.37 14.04 -39.07
C LEU A 710 17.89 14.19 -39.20
N ALA A 711 18.47 15.34 -38.80
CA ALA A 711 19.87 15.67 -39.01
C ALA A 711 20.32 15.50 -40.48
N ILE A 712 19.49 15.97 -41.42
CA ILE A 712 19.80 15.97 -42.86
C ILE A 712 19.58 17.38 -43.39
N ASP A 713 20.57 17.93 -44.10
CA ASP A 713 20.41 19.18 -44.84
C ASP A 713 19.93 18.86 -46.26
N LEU A 714 18.63 19.04 -46.50
CA LEU A 714 17.98 18.77 -47.78
C LEU A 714 17.52 20.08 -48.46
N PRO A 715 17.51 20.14 -49.81
CA PRO A 715 17.07 21.32 -50.55
C PRO A 715 15.54 21.41 -50.64
N ILE A 716 14.84 21.44 -49.49
CA ILE A 716 13.37 21.43 -49.40
C ILE A 716 12.72 22.56 -50.21
N LYS A 717 13.32 23.76 -50.18
CA LYS A 717 12.86 24.90 -50.97
C LYS A 717 12.92 24.67 -52.48
N GLU A 718 13.92 23.93 -52.94
CA GLU A 718 14.05 23.61 -54.36
C GLU A 718 12.97 22.61 -54.76
N TRP A 719 12.71 21.60 -53.93
CA TRP A 719 11.63 20.64 -54.14
C TRP A 719 10.26 21.31 -54.16
N ALA A 720 9.99 22.20 -53.21
CA ALA A 720 8.72 22.95 -53.17
C ALA A 720 8.49 23.84 -54.42
N GLY A 721 9.55 24.18 -55.16
CA GLY A 721 9.47 24.97 -56.39
C GLY A 721 9.35 24.15 -57.69
N GLU A 722 9.39 22.82 -57.62
CA GLU A 722 9.29 21.94 -58.80
C GLU A 722 7.83 21.83 -59.29
N GLU A 723 7.61 21.85 -60.61
CA GLU A 723 6.28 21.67 -61.20
C GLU A 723 5.78 20.22 -60.97
N GLY A 724 4.59 20.09 -60.37
CA GLY A 724 3.94 18.78 -60.16
C GLY A 724 4.27 18.09 -58.84
N ILE A 725 4.90 18.81 -57.89
CA ILE A 725 5.11 18.34 -56.52
C ILE A 725 3.96 18.79 -55.63
N ALA A 726 3.44 17.88 -54.82
CA ALA A 726 2.52 18.11 -53.72
C ALA A 726 3.12 17.61 -52.39
N ASP A 727 2.31 17.60 -51.35
CA ASP A 727 2.63 17.08 -50.02
C ASP A 727 3.10 15.62 -50.07
N GLU A 728 2.41 14.77 -50.84
CA GLU A 728 2.74 13.34 -51.00
C GLU A 728 4.17 13.13 -51.52
N GLU A 729 4.58 13.83 -52.59
CA GLU A 729 5.93 13.64 -53.15
C GLU A 729 7.04 14.19 -52.26
N ILE A 730 6.79 15.24 -51.49
CA ILE A 730 7.76 15.76 -50.50
C ILE A 730 7.92 14.75 -49.36
N CYS A 731 6.81 14.20 -48.87
CA CYS A 731 6.81 13.18 -47.84
C CYS A 731 7.59 11.93 -48.29
N GLU A 732 7.29 11.38 -49.47
CA GLU A 732 8.00 10.22 -50.02
C GLU A 732 9.51 10.46 -50.17
N ARG A 733 9.91 11.66 -50.62
CA ARG A 733 11.34 12.03 -50.73
C ARG A 733 12.01 12.06 -49.36
N LEU A 734 11.36 12.65 -48.34
CA LEU A 734 11.89 12.72 -46.98
C LEU A 734 12.03 11.33 -46.35
N ILE A 735 11.01 10.48 -46.47
CA ILE A 735 11.02 9.10 -45.98
C ILE A 735 12.20 8.34 -46.60
N LYS A 736 12.37 8.46 -47.92
CA LYS A 736 13.45 7.79 -48.64
C LYS A 736 14.85 8.25 -48.22
N GLU A 737 15.08 9.55 -48.14
CA GLU A 737 16.40 10.09 -47.74
C GLU A 737 16.73 9.75 -46.28
N SER A 738 15.71 9.79 -45.40
CA SER A 738 15.83 9.36 -44.01
C SER A 738 16.17 7.87 -43.89
N ALA A 739 15.48 7.01 -44.64
CA ALA A 739 15.77 5.57 -44.69
C ALA A 739 17.18 5.27 -45.21
N ASN A 740 17.65 5.99 -46.25
CA ASN A 740 19.00 5.85 -46.77
C ASN A 740 20.07 6.18 -45.72
N LYS A 741 19.87 7.27 -44.95
CA LYS A 741 20.78 7.66 -43.86
C LYS A 741 20.84 6.57 -42.78
N MET A 742 19.69 6.06 -42.37
CA MET A 742 19.64 5.03 -41.32
C MET A 742 20.23 3.71 -41.80
N ALA A 743 19.97 3.30 -43.05
CA ALA A 743 20.63 2.13 -43.65
C ALA A 743 22.15 2.28 -43.71
N ALA A 744 22.67 3.48 -44.01
CA ALA A 744 24.10 3.76 -43.97
C ALA A 744 24.67 3.67 -42.54
N LYS A 745 23.95 4.16 -41.52
CA LYS A 745 24.32 3.97 -40.11
C LYS A 745 24.37 2.49 -39.73
N THR A 746 23.34 1.72 -40.04
CA THR A 746 23.30 0.27 -39.76
C THR A 746 24.45 -0.47 -40.44
N ALA A 747 24.82 -0.09 -41.67
CA ALA A 747 25.96 -0.67 -42.38
C ALA A 747 27.31 -0.30 -41.74
N ASN A 748 27.44 0.90 -41.18
CA ASN A 748 28.67 1.38 -40.53
C ASN A 748 28.88 0.76 -39.14
N TYR A 749 27.83 0.66 -38.32
CA TYR A 749 27.92 0.18 -36.94
C TYR A 749 27.69 -1.34 -36.80
N GLY A 750 27.02 -1.95 -37.77
CA GLY A 750 26.59 -3.34 -37.72
C GLY A 750 25.13 -3.48 -37.24
N ALA A 751 24.42 -4.46 -37.80
CA ALA A 751 22.98 -4.62 -37.55
C ALA A 751 22.67 -4.98 -36.08
N GLU A 752 23.46 -5.87 -35.47
CA GLU A 752 23.24 -6.34 -34.10
C GLU A 752 23.35 -5.21 -33.06
N LEU A 753 24.42 -4.40 -33.15
CA LEU A 753 24.64 -3.26 -32.25
C LEU A 753 23.59 -2.16 -32.48
N MET A 754 23.17 -1.94 -33.74
CA MET A 754 22.08 -1.01 -34.04
C MET A 754 20.75 -1.46 -33.43
N ARG A 755 20.39 -2.75 -33.52
CA ARG A 755 19.15 -3.28 -32.91
C ARG A 755 19.16 -3.17 -31.39
N MET A 756 20.30 -3.44 -30.76
CA MET A 756 20.46 -3.28 -29.32
C MET A 756 20.28 -1.82 -28.89
N ALA A 757 20.91 -0.88 -29.61
CA ALA A 757 20.76 0.55 -29.35
C ALA A 757 19.32 1.04 -29.59
N GLU A 758 18.68 0.60 -30.69
CA GLU A 758 17.28 0.92 -31.00
C GLU A 758 16.34 0.52 -29.85
N LYS A 759 16.49 -0.70 -29.33
CA LYS A 759 15.67 -1.21 -28.23
C LYS A 759 15.95 -0.51 -26.90
N SER A 760 17.22 -0.36 -26.52
CA SER A 760 17.63 0.22 -25.24
C SER A 760 17.18 1.68 -25.13
N LEU A 761 17.47 2.50 -26.16
CA LEU A 761 17.07 3.91 -26.19
C LEU A 761 15.55 4.09 -26.28
N LEU A 762 14.84 3.25 -27.05
CA LEU A 762 13.38 3.34 -27.13
C LEU A 762 12.73 3.10 -25.76
N LEU A 763 13.17 2.07 -25.03
CA LEU A 763 12.68 1.80 -23.68
C LEU A 763 13.02 2.93 -22.71
N GLN A 764 14.26 3.45 -22.75
CA GLN A 764 14.70 4.55 -21.91
C GLN A 764 13.87 5.83 -22.14
N LEU A 765 13.66 6.21 -23.41
CA LEU A 765 12.89 7.39 -23.76
C LEU A 765 11.40 7.23 -23.41
N LEU A 766 10.83 6.03 -23.62
CA LEU A 766 9.47 5.71 -23.20
C LEU A 766 9.30 5.88 -21.69
N ASP A 767 10.23 5.32 -20.91
CA ASP A 767 10.20 5.39 -19.45
C ASP A 767 10.37 6.84 -18.95
N GLN A 768 11.24 7.63 -19.59
CA GLN A 768 11.39 9.06 -19.27
C GLN A 768 10.12 9.86 -19.56
N SER A 769 9.59 9.77 -20.78
CA SER A 769 8.36 10.48 -21.17
C SER A 769 7.17 10.08 -20.29
N TRP A 770 7.08 8.80 -19.92
CA TRP A 770 6.04 8.33 -19.01
C TRP A 770 6.19 8.90 -17.59
N LYS A 771 7.41 8.98 -17.03
CA LYS A 771 7.65 9.59 -15.71
C LYS A 771 7.27 11.07 -15.69
N GLU A 772 7.66 11.83 -16.72
CA GLU A 772 7.30 13.24 -16.86
C GLU A 772 5.79 13.43 -16.96
N HIS A 773 5.12 12.56 -17.72
CA HIS A 773 3.66 12.55 -17.84
C HIS A 773 2.95 12.20 -16.53
N LEU A 774 3.46 11.23 -15.75
CA LEU A 774 2.93 10.91 -14.42
C LEU A 774 3.01 12.12 -13.47
N LEU A 775 4.14 12.84 -13.49
CA LEU A 775 4.31 14.06 -12.71
C LEU A 775 3.31 15.14 -13.14
N ALA A 776 3.16 15.37 -14.44
CA ALA A 776 2.22 16.34 -14.97
C ALA A 776 0.76 15.99 -14.63
N LEU A 777 0.39 14.70 -14.62
CA LEU A 777 -0.94 14.25 -14.22
C LEU A 777 -1.20 14.38 -12.71
N ASP A 778 -0.17 14.29 -11.87
CA ASP A 778 -0.32 14.56 -10.44
C ASP A 778 -0.57 16.04 -10.19
N HIS A 779 0.19 16.92 -10.86
CA HIS A 779 -0.04 18.37 -10.85
C HIS A 779 -1.46 18.73 -11.34
N LEU A 780 -1.90 18.11 -12.45
CA LEU A 780 -3.23 18.31 -12.99
C LEU A 780 -4.31 17.93 -11.97
N ARG A 781 -4.18 16.77 -11.34
CA ARG A 781 -5.13 16.26 -10.35
C ARG A 781 -5.28 17.21 -9.16
N GLN A 782 -4.19 17.83 -8.71
CA GLN A 782 -4.21 18.81 -7.62
C GLN A 782 -4.87 20.14 -8.04
N GLY A 783 -4.60 20.62 -9.27
CA GLY A 783 -5.14 21.88 -9.79
C GLY A 783 -6.60 21.82 -10.25
N ILE A 784 -7.10 20.66 -10.68
CA ILE A 784 -8.42 20.53 -11.34
C ILE A 784 -9.61 20.87 -10.43
N GLY A 785 -9.43 20.78 -9.10
CA GLY A 785 -10.45 21.13 -8.12
C GLY A 785 -10.97 22.57 -8.27
N LEU A 786 -10.12 23.48 -8.76
CA LEU A 786 -10.49 24.88 -9.01
C LEU A 786 -11.52 25.03 -10.13
N ARG A 787 -11.60 24.07 -11.08
CA ARG A 787 -12.60 24.10 -12.16
C ARG A 787 -14.04 23.88 -11.66
N ALA A 788 -14.21 23.32 -10.46
CA ALA A 788 -15.51 23.17 -9.81
C ALA A 788 -16.22 24.51 -9.57
N TYR A 789 -15.46 25.60 -9.39
CA TYR A 789 -15.99 26.96 -9.24
C TYR A 789 -16.72 27.45 -10.51
N GLY A 790 -16.34 26.92 -11.68
CA GLY A 790 -16.99 27.20 -12.97
C GLY A 790 -18.23 26.34 -13.28
N GLN A 791 -18.78 25.61 -12.29
CA GLN A 791 -19.90 24.66 -12.46
C GLN A 791 -19.66 23.53 -13.47
N LYS A 792 -18.39 23.23 -13.78
CA LYS A 792 -18.00 22.06 -14.56
C LYS A 792 -17.67 20.88 -13.63
N ASP A 793 -17.89 19.67 -14.13
CA ASP A 793 -17.50 18.45 -13.40
C ASP A 793 -15.97 18.26 -13.50
N PRO A 794 -15.22 18.31 -12.38
CA PRO A 794 -13.76 18.25 -12.42
C PRO A 794 -13.20 16.94 -12.99
N LEU A 795 -13.91 15.82 -12.82
CA LEU A 795 -13.45 14.52 -13.32
C LEU A 795 -13.53 14.46 -14.86
N ASN A 796 -14.58 15.03 -15.45
CA ASN A 796 -14.69 15.07 -16.91
C ASN A 796 -13.66 15.99 -17.55
N GLU A 797 -13.35 17.13 -16.93
CA GLU A 797 -12.28 18.01 -17.40
C GLU A 797 -10.91 17.33 -17.23
N TYR A 798 -10.66 16.68 -16.08
CA TYR A 798 -9.45 15.88 -15.86
C TYR A 798 -9.29 14.79 -16.93
N LYS A 799 -10.35 14.04 -17.25
CA LYS A 799 -10.32 13.00 -18.28
C LYS A 799 -9.94 13.53 -19.65
N ARG A 800 -10.49 14.68 -20.05
CA ARG A 800 -10.20 15.30 -21.34
C ARG A 800 -8.75 15.78 -21.38
N GLU A 801 -8.34 16.59 -20.41
CA GLU A 801 -6.99 17.16 -20.36
C GLU A 801 -5.93 16.06 -20.21
N ALA A 802 -6.18 15.03 -19.40
CA ALA A 802 -5.27 13.89 -19.26
C ALA A 802 -5.13 13.06 -20.55
N PHE A 803 -6.19 12.96 -21.34
CA PHE A 803 -6.16 12.27 -22.64
C PHE A 803 -5.37 13.08 -23.67
N ASP A 804 -5.63 14.38 -23.76
CA ASP A 804 -4.90 15.29 -24.66
C ASP A 804 -3.39 15.30 -24.33
N MET A 805 -3.02 15.36 -23.03
CA MET A 805 -1.63 15.23 -22.56
C MET A 805 -0.99 13.90 -22.94
N PHE A 806 -1.76 12.80 -22.90
CA PHE A 806 -1.25 11.48 -23.26
C PHE A 806 -0.99 11.35 -24.75
N GLU A 807 -1.86 11.88 -25.61
CA GLU A 807 -1.62 11.95 -27.05
C GLU A 807 -0.39 12.80 -27.37
N GLU A 808 -0.25 13.96 -26.71
CA GLU A 808 0.92 14.84 -26.85
C GLU A 808 2.20 14.14 -26.41
N MET A 809 2.18 13.44 -25.26
CA MET A 809 3.32 12.65 -24.78
C MET A 809 3.74 11.58 -25.82
N LEU A 810 2.79 10.86 -26.40
CA LEU A 810 3.10 9.85 -27.43
C LEU A 810 3.69 10.48 -28.70
N ASN A 811 3.20 11.64 -29.13
CA ASN A 811 3.74 12.34 -30.29
C ASN A 811 5.17 12.85 -30.01
N ASN A 812 5.39 13.45 -28.84
CA ASN A 812 6.71 13.92 -28.39
C ASN A 812 7.70 12.76 -28.25
N LEU A 813 7.26 11.60 -27.77
CA LEU A 813 8.07 10.39 -27.71
C LEU A 813 8.55 9.98 -29.10
N ARG A 814 7.66 9.92 -30.10
CA ARG A 814 8.04 9.55 -31.48
C ARG A 814 9.05 10.52 -32.08
N GLU A 815 8.84 11.83 -31.90
CA GLU A 815 9.77 12.85 -32.38
C GLU A 815 11.12 12.73 -31.68
N THR A 816 11.13 12.55 -30.36
CA THR A 816 12.35 12.42 -29.56
C THR A 816 13.14 11.17 -29.93
N VAL A 817 12.48 10.01 -30.02
CA VAL A 817 13.10 8.76 -30.49
C VAL A 817 13.70 8.95 -31.88
N THR A 818 12.94 9.52 -32.81
CA THR A 818 13.41 9.77 -34.18
C THR A 818 14.63 10.69 -34.18
N SER A 819 14.57 11.78 -33.41
CA SER A 819 15.64 12.77 -33.32
C SER A 819 16.92 12.18 -32.74
N VAL A 820 16.82 11.53 -31.57
CA VAL A 820 17.95 10.89 -30.91
C VAL A 820 18.58 9.84 -31.83
N MET A 821 17.79 8.96 -32.47
CA MET A 821 18.30 7.95 -33.40
C MET A 821 19.02 8.57 -34.62
N CYS A 822 18.48 9.66 -35.15
CA CYS A 822 19.06 10.35 -36.30
C CYS A 822 20.37 11.09 -35.95
N HIS A 823 20.52 11.57 -34.72
CA HIS A 823 21.71 12.27 -34.21
C HIS A 823 22.75 11.34 -33.60
N LEU A 824 22.36 10.16 -33.12
CA LEU A 824 23.24 9.23 -32.43
C LEU A 824 24.47 8.86 -33.26
N GLU A 825 25.65 9.16 -32.74
CA GLU A 825 26.92 8.68 -33.27
C GLU A 825 27.48 7.65 -32.30
N LEU A 826 27.47 6.37 -32.68
CA LEU A 826 27.97 5.30 -31.83
C LEU A 826 29.50 5.30 -31.88
N SER A 827 30.15 5.52 -30.71
CA SER A 827 31.56 5.23 -30.52
C SER A 827 31.74 3.71 -30.43
N LEU A 828 32.82 3.18 -31.00
CA LEU A 828 33.06 1.73 -31.14
C LEU A 828 33.45 1.01 -29.83
N ASP A 829 33.38 1.65 -28.67
CA ASP A 829 33.70 1.00 -27.39
C ASP A 829 32.45 0.35 -26.78
N ALA A 830 32.25 -0.93 -27.13
CA ALA A 830 31.17 -1.76 -26.60
C ALA A 830 31.20 -1.92 -25.07
N ASP A 831 32.38 -1.76 -24.45
CA ASP A 831 32.55 -1.82 -23.00
C ASP A 831 31.97 -0.57 -22.29
N GLU A 832 31.93 0.60 -22.94
CA GLU A 832 31.30 1.82 -22.37
C GLU A 832 29.78 1.75 -22.38
N LEU A 833 29.18 1.21 -23.46
CA LEU A 833 27.72 1.02 -23.55
C LEU A 833 27.20 0.02 -22.52
N ALA A 834 27.92 -1.09 -22.31
CA ALA A 834 27.58 -2.06 -21.26
C ALA A 834 27.77 -1.48 -19.85
N ALA A 835 28.79 -0.65 -19.64
CA ALA A 835 29.02 0.04 -18.36
C ALA A 835 27.99 1.15 -18.07
N MET A 836 27.44 1.81 -19.10
CA MET A 836 26.35 2.78 -18.94
C MET A 836 25.04 2.09 -18.51
N GLU A 837 24.70 0.94 -19.08
CA GLU A 837 23.56 0.13 -18.63
C GLU A 837 23.73 -0.34 -17.17
N GLU A 838 24.94 -0.73 -16.74
CA GLU A 838 25.23 -1.12 -15.35
C GLU A 838 25.26 0.06 -14.36
N ALA A 839 25.67 1.25 -14.80
CA ALA A 839 25.80 2.44 -13.95
C ALA A 839 24.44 3.08 -13.61
N GLU A 840 23.47 3.06 -14.54
CA GLU A 840 22.09 3.49 -14.24
C GLU A 840 21.35 2.46 -13.38
N TYR A 841 21.67 1.16 -13.53
CA TYR A 841 21.11 0.07 -12.73
C TYR A 841 21.44 0.18 -11.23
N THR A 842 22.56 0.82 -10.88
CA THR A 842 23.10 0.84 -9.50
C THR A 842 22.88 2.15 -8.74
N GLY A 843 22.20 3.15 -9.33
CA GLY A 843 22.33 4.55 -8.89
C GLY A 843 21.13 5.27 -8.25
N GLN A 844 19.88 4.85 -8.46
CA GLN A 844 18.73 5.59 -7.91
C GLN A 844 18.19 4.95 -6.62
N GLU A 845 18.33 5.66 -5.49
CA GLU A 845 17.62 5.33 -4.25
C GLU A 845 16.11 5.48 -4.50
N MET A 846 15.44 4.37 -4.83
CA MET A 846 13.99 4.29 -4.91
C MET A 846 13.40 4.19 -3.52
N HIS A 847 12.38 4.99 -3.24
CA HIS A 847 11.67 4.95 -1.98
C HIS A 847 10.23 4.47 -2.19
N GLU A 848 9.92 3.31 -1.61
CA GLU A 848 8.55 2.89 -1.40
C GLU A 848 7.90 3.83 -0.39
N THR A 849 6.84 4.52 -0.80
CA THR A 849 6.10 5.40 0.10
C THR A 849 4.66 4.92 0.23
N ARG A 850 4.19 4.87 1.48
CA ARG A 850 2.79 4.65 1.82
C ARG A 850 2.46 5.44 3.08
N THR A 851 1.42 6.26 3.04
CA THR A 851 0.83 6.88 4.23
C THR A 851 -0.13 5.88 4.85
N ASP A 852 0.15 5.42 6.07
CA ASP A 852 -0.81 4.60 6.83
C ASP A 852 -2.04 5.47 7.18
N PRO A 853 -3.26 5.02 6.82
CA PRO A 853 -4.48 5.71 7.20
C PRO A 853 -4.61 5.95 8.71
N ALA A 854 -4.07 5.07 9.56
CA ALA A 854 -4.09 5.21 11.01
C ALA A 854 -3.26 6.40 11.52
N PHE A 855 -2.22 6.80 10.77
CA PHE A 855 -1.41 7.99 11.07
C PHE A 855 -1.93 9.26 10.37
N ALA A 856 -2.86 9.15 9.42
CA ALA A 856 -3.49 10.30 8.77
C ALA A 856 -4.54 10.99 9.66
N VAL A 857 -5.14 10.28 10.62
CA VAL A 857 -6.25 10.80 11.45
C VAL A 857 -5.79 11.88 12.45
N SER A 858 -4.49 12.01 12.74
CA SER A 858 -4.01 13.11 13.61
C SER A 858 -4.00 14.48 12.91
N ASN A 859 -4.23 14.56 11.59
CA ASN A 859 -4.17 15.81 10.82
C ASN A 859 -5.56 16.40 10.55
N ALA A 860 -6.36 16.59 11.61
CA ALA A 860 -7.64 17.30 11.52
C ALA A 860 -7.49 18.82 11.14
N SER A 861 -6.28 19.29 10.86
CA SER A 861 -5.95 20.69 10.51
C SER A 861 -5.75 20.97 9.01
N GLY A 862 -6.00 20.02 8.10
CA GLY A 862 -5.84 20.26 6.65
C GLY A 862 -4.38 20.49 6.22
N GLN A 863 -3.44 19.89 6.96
CA GLN A 863 -2.02 19.87 6.61
C GLN A 863 -1.62 18.43 6.24
N ASP A 864 -1.37 18.18 4.97
CA ASP A 864 -0.82 16.91 4.50
C ASP A 864 0.69 16.87 4.79
N MET A 865 1.06 16.23 5.91
CA MET A 865 2.45 16.03 6.32
C MET A 865 2.84 14.56 6.16
N HIS A 866 4.00 14.31 5.56
CA HIS A 866 4.60 12.98 5.49
C HIS A 866 5.80 12.87 6.45
N PRO A 867 6.01 11.71 7.11
CA PRO A 867 7.32 11.39 7.64
C PRO A 867 8.30 11.32 6.46
N ALA A 868 9.47 11.97 6.57
CA ALA A 868 10.52 11.72 5.57
C ALA A 868 10.81 10.22 5.54
N ALA A 869 11.07 9.67 4.35
CA ALA A 869 11.78 8.41 4.23
C ALA A 869 12.96 8.48 5.20
N VAL A 870 13.10 7.47 6.05
CA VAL A 870 14.19 7.43 7.03
C VAL A 870 15.47 7.37 6.23
N MET A 871 16.04 8.54 5.90
CA MET A 871 17.46 8.65 5.61
C MET A 871 18.11 8.09 6.85
N GLN A 872 18.65 6.87 6.73
CA GLN A 872 19.71 6.48 7.63
C GLN A 872 20.71 7.63 7.55
N PRO A 873 21.08 8.26 8.68
CA PRO A 873 22.10 9.29 8.62
C PRO A 873 23.34 8.59 8.08
N GLN A 874 23.70 8.86 6.82
CA GLN A 874 25.04 8.56 6.33
C GLN A 874 25.97 9.25 7.33
N PRO A 875 26.79 8.51 8.09
CA PRO A 875 27.68 9.15 9.02
C PRO A 875 28.76 9.84 8.20
N ALA A 876 28.60 11.15 8.02
CA ALA A 876 29.67 12.05 7.65
C ALA A 876 30.87 11.77 8.58
N GLY A 877 31.92 11.17 8.02
CA GLY A 877 33.23 10.98 8.63
C GLY A 877 33.24 10.20 9.95
N SER A 878 33.24 8.87 9.90
CA SER A 878 33.73 8.08 11.02
C SER A 878 34.65 6.95 10.55
N ASN A 879 35.94 7.07 10.85
CA ASN A 879 36.96 6.01 10.74
C ASN A 879 36.67 4.90 11.75
N VAL A 880 35.55 4.18 11.62
CA VAL A 880 35.09 3.18 12.58
C VAL A 880 34.66 1.92 11.83
N LEU A 881 35.46 0.86 11.95
CA LEU A 881 35.24 -0.43 11.30
C LEU A 881 34.39 -1.34 12.21
N SER A 882 33.29 -1.89 11.69
CA SER A 882 32.36 -2.72 12.48
C SER A 882 32.99 -4.05 12.92
N ALA A 883 32.47 -4.70 13.97
CA ALA A 883 32.94 -6.05 14.35
C ALA A 883 32.71 -7.12 13.27
N ALA A 884 31.87 -6.84 12.27
CA ALA A 884 31.60 -7.73 11.16
C ALA A 884 32.61 -7.60 10.00
N THR A 885 33.54 -6.63 10.07
CA THR A 885 34.62 -6.49 9.09
C THR A 885 35.58 -7.69 9.17
N ASP A 886 35.90 -8.26 8.01
CA ASP A 886 36.82 -9.40 7.87
C ASP A 886 38.19 -9.05 8.49
N PRO A 887 38.77 -9.91 9.35
CA PRO A 887 40.08 -9.67 9.96
C PRO A 887 41.22 -9.35 8.97
N GLU A 888 41.13 -9.77 7.71
CA GLU A 888 42.13 -9.47 6.68
C GLU A 888 42.07 -8.03 6.17
N ASP A 889 40.90 -7.37 6.27
CA ASP A 889 40.67 -6.00 5.82
C ASP A 889 40.89 -4.96 6.94
N VAL A 890 41.31 -5.41 8.13
CA VAL A 890 41.56 -4.55 9.29
C VAL A 890 42.96 -3.94 9.23
N PRO A 891 43.11 -2.60 9.27
CA PRO A 891 44.42 -1.97 9.29
C PRO A 891 45.30 -2.45 10.47
N ALA A 892 46.58 -2.65 10.20
CA ALA A 892 47.53 -3.15 11.21
C ALA A 892 47.54 -2.26 12.47
N GLY A 893 47.45 -2.89 13.65
CA GLY A 893 47.43 -2.21 14.96
C GLY A 893 46.03 -1.93 15.52
N TRP A 894 44.97 -2.25 14.77
CA TRP A 894 43.60 -2.18 15.27
C TRP A 894 43.23 -3.47 16.02
N VAL A 895 42.43 -3.33 17.07
CA VAL A 895 41.96 -4.44 17.91
C VAL A 895 40.44 -4.37 18.05
N LEU A 896 39.82 -5.54 18.14
CA LEU A 896 38.38 -5.66 18.34
C LEU A 896 38.02 -5.34 19.80
N ASP A 897 37.33 -4.22 20.02
CA ASP A 897 36.78 -3.90 21.33
C ASP A 897 35.40 -4.57 21.48
N LYS A 898 35.36 -5.64 22.28
CA LYS A 898 34.14 -6.42 22.54
C LYS A 898 33.04 -5.63 23.26
N GLY A 899 33.40 -4.55 23.97
CA GLY A 899 32.43 -3.70 24.66
C GLY A 899 31.77 -2.67 23.74
N LEU A 900 32.44 -2.30 22.64
CA LEU A 900 31.93 -1.37 21.64
C LEU A 900 31.46 -2.05 20.35
N GLY A 901 31.74 -3.34 20.17
CA GLY A 901 31.30 -4.13 19.01
C GLY A 901 31.93 -3.65 17.69
N ARG A 902 33.19 -3.20 17.72
CA ARG A 902 33.90 -2.63 16.57
C ARG A 902 35.42 -2.69 16.70
N TRP A 903 36.12 -2.62 15.58
CA TRP A 903 37.57 -2.48 15.54
C TRP A 903 37.97 -1.04 15.81
N ILE A 904 39.01 -0.87 16.63
CA ILE A 904 39.54 0.44 17.02
C ILE A 904 41.06 0.38 17.07
N ASN A 905 41.73 1.52 16.92
CA ASN A 905 43.14 1.64 17.30
C ASN A 905 43.25 2.23 18.71
N PRO A 906 43.72 1.49 19.74
CA PRO A 906 43.85 1.97 21.12
C PRO A 906 44.76 3.19 21.29
N GLU A 907 45.60 3.50 20.30
CA GLU A 907 46.50 4.65 20.31
C GLU A 907 45.91 5.89 19.62
N ASN A 908 44.82 5.74 18.86
CA ASN A 908 44.16 6.84 18.16
C ASN A 908 42.68 7.02 18.60
N PRO A 909 42.38 8.01 19.47
CA PRO A 909 41.03 8.29 19.97
C PRO A 909 39.98 8.60 18.90
N GLU A 910 40.37 9.10 17.72
CA GLU A 910 39.44 9.42 16.63
C GLU A 910 38.79 8.15 16.04
N THR A 911 39.43 6.99 16.22
CA THR A 911 38.91 5.68 15.77
C THR A 911 37.92 5.06 16.75
N TRP A 912 37.79 5.60 17.97
CA TRP A 912 36.99 4.96 19.02
C TRP A 912 35.49 5.23 18.89
N GLY A 913 35.07 6.20 18.07
CA GLY A 913 33.68 6.64 17.96
C GLY A 913 33.06 7.11 19.28
N LYS A 914 31.72 7.09 19.39
CA LYS A 914 31.03 7.39 20.66
C LYS A 914 31.29 6.28 21.69
N VAL A 915 32.01 6.58 22.78
CA VAL A 915 32.29 5.64 23.88
C VAL A 915 31.37 5.95 25.09
N PRO A 916 30.55 4.99 25.57
CA PRO A 916 29.71 5.21 26.75
C PRO A 916 30.53 5.58 27.98
N ARG A 917 30.12 6.62 28.73
CA ARG A 917 30.88 7.18 29.87
C ARG A 917 31.29 6.14 30.94
N ASN A 918 30.50 5.09 31.12
CA ASN A 918 30.73 4.04 32.11
C ASN A 918 31.46 2.80 31.58
N ALA A 919 31.71 2.70 30.27
CA ALA A 919 32.46 1.61 29.65
C ALA A 919 33.96 1.70 29.98
N THR A 920 34.68 0.59 29.84
CA THR A 920 36.15 0.58 29.94
C THR A 920 36.75 1.47 28.86
N CYS A 921 37.78 2.25 29.20
CA CYS A 921 38.38 3.17 28.24
C CYS A 921 39.13 2.39 27.16
N PRO A 922 38.93 2.70 25.86
CA PRO A 922 39.48 1.87 24.78
C PRO A 922 41.00 1.96 24.59
N CYS A 923 41.67 2.90 25.27
CA CYS A 923 43.13 3.03 25.32
C CYS A 923 43.86 1.92 26.11
N GLY A 924 43.14 0.91 26.63
CA GLY A 924 43.74 -0.18 27.42
C GLY A 924 44.13 0.19 28.86
N SER A 925 43.78 1.38 29.36
CA SER A 925 44.18 1.83 30.72
C SER A 925 43.50 1.12 31.90
N GLY A 926 42.51 0.25 31.64
CA GLY A 926 41.73 -0.45 32.66
C GLY A 926 40.77 0.43 33.48
N LYS A 927 40.70 1.74 33.21
CA LYS A 927 39.78 2.69 33.87
C LYS A 927 38.50 2.90 33.04
N LYS A 928 37.39 3.32 33.68
CA LYS A 928 36.18 3.74 32.95
C LYS A 928 36.46 5.00 32.11
N PHE A 929 35.81 5.13 30.96
CA PHE A 929 36.02 6.25 30.01
C PHE A 929 35.92 7.62 30.70
N LYS A 930 34.91 7.85 31.54
CA LYS A 930 34.74 9.09 32.33
C LYS A 930 35.88 9.43 33.31
N HIS A 931 36.72 8.45 33.65
CA HIS A 931 37.88 8.60 34.55
C HIS A 931 39.21 8.55 33.78
N CYS A 932 39.16 8.54 32.45
CA CYS A 932 40.30 8.54 31.54
C CYS A 932 40.05 9.60 30.43
N HIS A 933 39.93 9.21 29.17
CA HIS A 933 39.79 10.14 28.03
C HIS A 933 38.44 10.88 27.95
N GLY A 934 37.42 10.43 28.70
CA GLY A 934 36.12 11.12 28.85
C GLY A 934 36.02 11.98 30.12
N LYS A 935 37.17 12.36 30.71
CA LYS A 935 37.23 13.26 31.86
C LYS A 935 37.06 14.70 31.36
N VAL A 936 35.86 15.25 31.59
CA VAL A 936 35.56 16.68 31.39
C VAL A 936 36.14 17.48 32.55
#